data_AF-A0A1Z9GY08-F1
#
_entry.id   AF-A0A1Z9GY08-F1
#
_cell.length_a   1.000
_cell.length_b   1.000
_cell.length_c   1.000
_cell.angle_alpha   90.00
_cell.angle_beta   90.00
_cell.angle_gamma   90.00
#
_symmetry.space_group_name_H-M   'P 1'
#
loop_
_entity.id
_entity.type
_entity.pdbx_description
1 polymer ?
#
loop_
_entity_poly.entity_id
_entity_poly.type
_entity_poly.pdbx_seq_one_letter_code
_entity_poly.pdbx_strand_id
1 'polypeptide(L)'
;MNIIYIAQFHETCGYSHAAHGYLKSLDSDLNLEDINLKTLSFSMDPGKLDQAQYSSKIEKETLNLIDKYHFNEQEELDEFLSSEYICVWHMTSVCPIIMNKPNVGRYYKNLNCNIQKIILGSKENYHILAWETDKLSKEYKEVIKNYQTKYVLAPSEWNKICFSESFKSKLLPHLIELEPKSKEVINLPNCENKFVILSVSEWTNRKNFQCLIRSFLLEFSDVEEAVLVLKTSLPFGMSKQVFLEQLSHIRSSVRTYKKKKQNIIVILDYLSQEKINYLFERCDAFCLTSLGEGFSLPTSMAAAAGKPVICPRYGGHVDYIDPDNKYFIDGVWDNVFDNPPYECDGLWFLPTIKSTKDKMRLAFDDWRLNKLQEEGVKNLKTIKQGKFSKKYIANTFAELIEKDKKLKIESKIESLKRSIQNRSLQSSLDLLKDKYKGEDCYILNCGPSLNDHDEEKLKLFLKDKLTFTVKQAYEKYKEVSDFHFFNCSNLPIRQQFEPHYENKKDTITISSSNYDEFHRWSPMQTSDLFFKIPLRTEINNEFLVRTGEIDKFLIKNSLTRPCGPGIMYETVLFMAIHLGVKSITVLGWDLTMEKVTKHNYKHFYGSSDGLTNRGDILDWEIEETRNFSKDFFEWCVKNSISLSLVSEQSSLFNKIPRKKLEL
;
A
#
# COMPACT_ATOMS: atom_id res chain seq x y z
N MET A 1 18.04 -1.07 16.32
CA MET A 1 17.32 -1.46 15.09
C MET A 1 16.30 -0.39 14.76
N ASN A 2 16.28 0.11 13.52
CA ASN A 2 15.37 1.18 13.13
C ASN A 2 14.06 0.60 12.59
N ILE A 3 12.92 1.06 13.12
CA ILE A 3 11.58 0.67 12.67
C ILE A 3 10.78 1.92 12.36
N ILE A 4 10.23 2.00 11.16
CA ILE A 4 9.21 3.00 10.80
C ILE A 4 7.84 2.35 10.77
N TYR A 5 6.89 2.87 11.54
CA TYR A 5 5.50 2.43 11.55
C TYR A 5 4.60 3.46 10.86
N ILE A 6 4.04 3.08 9.71
CA ILE A 6 3.21 3.94 8.86
C ILE A 6 1.74 3.57 9.02
N ALA A 7 0.89 4.49 9.51
CA ALA A 7 -0.53 4.25 9.76
C ALA A 7 -1.39 5.53 9.70
N GLN A 8 -2.71 5.40 9.83
CA GLN A 8 -3.64 6.54 9.97
C GLN A 8 -3.72 7.03 11.42
N PHE A 9 -2.60 7.40 12.05
CA PHE A 9 -2.59 7.77 13.47
C PHE A 9 -3.48 8.97 13.78
N HIS A 10 -3.67 9.88 12.83
CA HIS A 10 -4.43 11.12 13.03
C HIS A 10 -5.84 11.11 12.41
N GLU A 11 -6.51 9.96 12.46
CA GLU A 11 -7.91 9.82 12.04
C GLU A 11 -8.78 9.24 13.17
N THR A 12 -10.10 9.17 12.95
CA THR A 12 -11.07 8.53 13.86
C THR A 12 -11.70 7.27 13.23
N CYS A 13 -10.99 6.63 12.29
CA CYS A 13 -11.41 5.40 11.62
C CYS A 13 -10.92 4.15 12.36
N GLY A 14 -11.39 2.96 11.95
CA GLY A 14 -10.99 1.69 12.57
C GLY A 14 -9.48 1.42 12.52
N TYR A 15 -8.83 1.71 11.39
CA TYR A 15 -7.37 1.58 11.24
C TYR A 15 -6.60 2.46 12.23
N SER A 16 -7.08 3.68 12.50
CA SER A 16 -6.49 4.59 13.49
C SER A 16 -6.51 4.01 14.90
N HIS A 17 -7.69 3.59 15.37
CA HIS A 17 -7.84 3.02 16.72
C HIS A 17 -6.98 1.76 16.91
N ALA A 18 -6.94 0.89 15.89
CA ALA A 18 -6.08 -0.28 15.91
C ALA A 18 -4.59 0.11 15.92
N ALA A 19 -4.17 1.12 15.16
CA ALA A 19 -2.80 1.63 15.15
C ALA A 19 -2.37 2.19 16.52
N HIS A 20 -3.27 2.91 17.21
CA HIS A 20 -3.03 3.37 18.59
C HIS A 20 -2.82 2.19 19.53
N GLY A 21 -3.63 1.12 19.41
CA GLY A 21 -3.48 -0.09 20.21
C GLY A 21 -2.13 -0.78 20.01
N TYR A 22 -1.66 -0.88 18.76
CA TYR A 22 -0.30 -1.37 18.49
C TYR A 22 0.76 -0.46 19.09
N LEU A 23 0.67 0.86 18.89
CA LEU A 23 1.65 1.79 19.41
C LEU A 23 1.73 1.76 20.95
N LYS A 24 0.58 1.70 21.64
CA LYS A 24 0.50 1.50 23.10
C LYS A 24 1.17 0.20 23.54
N SER A 25 0.99 -0.88 22.78
CA SER A 25 1.61 -2.17 23.09
C SER A 25 3.13 -2.12 22.93
N LEU A 26 3.62 -1.49 21.85
CA LEU A 26 5.05 -1.35 21.59
C LEU A 26 5.72 -0.40 22.59
N ASP A 27 5.05 0.66 23.03
CA ASP A 27 5.59 1.61 24.02
C ASP A 27 5.76 1.00 25.42
N SER A 28 4.81 0.17 25.83
CA SER A 28 4.74 -0.34 27.20
C SER A 28 5.50 -1.64 27.44
N ASP A 29 5.50 -2.56 26.47
CA ASP A 29 5.96 -3.93 26.68
C ASP A 29 7.12 -4.37 25.76
N LEU A 30 7.46 -3.57 24.74
CA LEU A 30 8.66 -3.83 23.92
C LEU A 30 9.87 -3.19 24.59
N ASN A 31 10.98 -3.91 24.73
CA ASN A 31 12.23 -3.28 25.18
C ASN A 31 12.72 -2.32 24.08
N LEU A 32 12.41 -1.04 24.22
CA LEU A 32 12.74 -0.01 23.24
C LEU A 32 14.20 0.44 23.30
N GLU A 33 14.99 0.03 24.29
CA GLU A 33 16.39 0.46 24.41
C GLU A 33 17.22 0.04 23.17
N ASP A 34 16.87 -1.06 22.51
CA ASP A 34 17.52 -1.55 21.29
C ASP A 34 16.75 -1.20 19.99
N ILE A 35 15.61 -0.52 20.09
CA ILE A 35 14.69 -0.24 18.98
C ILE A 35 14.42 1.25 18.87
N ASN A 36 14.94 1.85 17.80
CA ASN A 36 14.57 3.20 17.40
C ASN A 36 13.27 3.14 16.58
N LEU A 37 12.14 3.25 17.27
CA LEU A 37 10.81 3.31 16.66
C LEU A 37 10.48 4.75 16.25
N LYS A 38 10.03 4.93 15.01
CA LYS A 38 9.45 6.18 14.52
C LYS A 38 8.11 5.92 13.84
N THR A 39 7.21 6.90 13.89
CA THR A 39 5.89 6.82 13.26
C THR A 39 5.75 7.81 12.10
N LEU A 40 5.05 7.38 11.06
CA LEU A 40 4.65 8.23 9.94
C LEU A 40 3.14 8.13 9.76
N SER A 41 2.44 9.25 9.99
CA SER A 41 0.99 9.30 9.84
C SER A 41 0.54 9.75 8.45
N PHE A 42 -0.52 9.15 7.92
CA PHE A 42 -1.19 9.68 6.72
C PHE A 42 -2.68 9.89 6.99
N SER A 43 -3.34 10.67 6.12
CA SER A 43 -4.79 10.88 6.15
C SER A 43 -5.33 10.89 4.72
N MET A 44 -6.50 10.30 4.51
CA MET A 44 -7.20 10.33 3.23
C MET A 44 -8.14 11.55 3.09
N ASP A 45 -8.33 12.31 4.17
CA ASP A 45 -9.26 13.43 4.23
C ASP A 45 -8.53 14.73 4.63
N PRO A 46 -8.26 15.63 3.68
CA PRO A 46 -7.56 16.88 3.96
C PRO A 46 -8.34 17.82 4.89
N GLY A 47 -9.67 17.68 4.99
CA GLY A 47 -10.53 18.49 5.86
C GLY A 47 -10.58 18.01 7.31
N LYS A 48 -10.18 16.76 7.57
CA LYS A 48 -10.01 16.21 8.93
C LYS A 48 -8.66 16.56 9.58
N LEU A 49 -7.85 17.40 8.91
CA LEU A 49 -6.48 17.76 9.28
C LEU A 49 -6.35 19.13 9.97
N ASP A 50 -7.44 19.69 10.49
CA ASP A 50 -7.36 20.79 11.45
C ASP A 50 -6.93 20.22 12.82
N GLN A 51 -5.73 20.57 13.29
CA GLN A 51 -5.22 20.15 14.62
C GLN A 51 -6.22 20.46 15.74
N ALA A 52 -7.04 21.51 15.61
CA ALA A 52 -8.09 21.85 16.58
C ALA A 52 -9.28 20.87 16.52
N GLN A 53 -9.66 20.36 15.34
CA GLN A 53 -10.68 19.32 15.21
C GLN A 53 -10.21 17.96 15.73
N TYR A 54 -8.92 17.66 15.63
CA TYR A 54 -8.37 16.36 16.02
C TYR A 54 -8.07 16.27 17.52
N SER A 55 -7.47 17.31 18.10
CA SER A 55 -7.17 17.38 19.55
C SER A 55 -8.41 17.29 20.45
N SER A 56 -9.60 17.58 19.91
CA SER A 56 -10.87 17.45 20.63
C SER A 56 -11.50 16.04 20.55
N LYS A 57 -10.95 15.15 19.74
CA LYS A 57 -11.52 13.82 19.41
C LYS A 57 -10.66 12.65 19.86
N ILE A 58 -9.40 12.90 20.22
CA ILE A 58 -8.43 11.87 20.62
C ILE A 58 -7.93 12.20 22.02
N GLU A 59 -7.74 11.18 22.83
CA GLU A 59 -7.22 11.33 24.18
C GLU A 59 -5.81 11.92 24.17
N LYS A 60 -5.56 12.87 25.08
CA LYS A 60 -4.28 13.56 25.21
C LYS A 60 -3.10 12.59 25.39
N GLU A 61 -3.30 11.50 26.11
CA GLU A 61 -2.26 10.47 26.30
C GLU A 61 -1.88 9.79 24.98
N THR A 62 -2.88 9.49 24.14
CA THR A 62 -2.67 8.92 22.80
C THR A 62 -1.97 9.92 21.89
N LEU A 63 -2.32 11.22 21.97
CA LEU A 63 -1.61 12.28 21.22
C LEU A 63 -0.14 12.37 21.61
N ASN A 64 0.14 12.47 22.91
CA ASN A 64 1.51 12.53 23.43
C ASN A 64 2.32 11.30 22.99
N LEU A 65 1.68 10.13 22.94
CA LEU A 65 2.30 8.90 22.47
C LEU A 65 2.64 8.94 20.98
N ILE A 66 1.74 9.47 20.14
CA ILE A 66 2.00 9.65 18.72
C ILE A 66 3.16 10.64 18.52
N ASP A 67 3.11 11.79 19.21
CA ASP A 67 4.12 12.85 19.14
C ASP A 67 5.50 12.37 19.60
N LYS A 68 5.56 11.49 20.62
CA LYS A 68 6.81 10.87 21.11
C LYS A 68 7.62 10.18 20.00
N TYR A 69 6.94 9.53 19.06
CA TYR A 69 7.58 8.74 18.00
C TYR A 69 7.54 9.43 16.62
N HIS A 70 6.92 10.59 16.54
CA HIS A 70 6.75 11.31 15.29
C HIS A 70 8.08 11.84 14.75
N PHE A 71 8.21 11.92 13.43
CA PHE A 71 9.22 12.76 12.78
C PHE A 71 8.78 14.21 12.83
N ASN A 72 9.65 15.10 13.32
CA ASN A 72 9.33 16.52 13.45
C ASN A 72 9.79 17.32 12.22
N GLU A 73 10.95 16.95 11.66
CA GLU A 73 11.60 17.69 10.57
C GLU A 73 11.98 16.77 9.41
N GLN A 74 12.08 17.33 8.20
CA GLN A 74 12.45 16.56 7.00
C GLN A 74 13.85 15.96 7.12
N GLU A 75 14.80 16.69 7.72
CA GLU A 75 16.18 16.22 7.93
C GLU A 75 16.23 14.96 8.80
N GLU A 76 15.39 14.90 9.85
CA GLU A 76 15.28 13.73 10.72
C GLU A 76 14.77 12.50 9.96
N LEU A 77 13.76 12.69 9.10
CA LEU A 77 13.24 11.62 8.25
C LEU A 77 14.30 11.15 7.24
N ASP A 78 14.98 12.09 6.58
CA ASP A 78 16.01 11.79 5.58
C ASP A 78 17.19 11.04 6.22
N GLU A 79 17.65 11.47 7.40
CA GLU A 79 18.70 10.79 8.17
C GLU A 79 18.27 9.36 8.55
N PHE A 80 17.06 9.18 9.06
CA PHE A 80 16.53 7.87 9.43
C PHE A 80 16.49 6.93 8.22
N LEU A 81 15.92 7.40 7.10
CA LEU A 81 15.78 6.62 5.87
C LEU A 81 17.12 6.34 5.17
N SER A 82 18.19 7.07 5.54
CA SER A 82 19.55 6.87 5.04
C SER A 82 20.25 5.62 5.61
N SER A 83 19.68 5.05 6.68
CA SER A 83 20.17 3.89 7.40
C SER A 83 19.34 2.63 7.10
N GLU A 84 19.77 1.46 7.60
CA GLU A 84 18.94 0.25 7.46
C GLU A 84 17.73 0.31 8.40
N TYR A 85 16.52 0.13 7.87
CA TYR A 85 15.28 0.13 8.64
C TYR A 85 14.29 -0.96 8.18
N ILE A 86 13.35 -1.27 9.07
CA ILE A 86 12.18 -2.11 8.82
C ILE A 86 10.95 -1.22 8.69
N CYS A 87 10.09 -1.52 7.72
CA CYS A 87 8.83 -0.79 7.54
C CYS A 87 7.64 -1.64 7.98
N VAL A 88 6.85 -1.13 8.90
CA VAL A 88 5.53 -1.68 9.21
C VAL A 88 4.50 -0.73 8.64
N TRP A 89 3.60 -1.20 7.81
CA TRP A 89 2.57 -0.37 7.20
C TRP A 89 1.19 -0.96 7.49
N HIS A 90 0.30 -0.12 8.00
CA HIS A 90 -1.02 -0.50 8.51
C HIS A 90 -2.08 0.37 7.85
N MET A 91 -2.61 -0.15 6.76
CA MET A 91 -3.53 0.55 5.88
C MET A 91 -4.14 -0.43 4.88
N THR A 92 -5.09 0.03 4.06
CA THR A 92 -5.49 -0.75 2.89
C THR A 92 -4.36 -0.81 1.87
N SER A 93 -4.17 -1.93 1.18
CA SER A 93 -3.00 -2.16 0.32
C SER A 93 -2.82 -1.13 -0.79
N VAL A 94 -3.90 -0.54 -1.28
CA VAL A 94 -3.88 0.47 -2.36
C VAL A 94 -3.60 1.89 -1.87
N CYS A 95 -3.64 2.16 -0.56
CA CYS A 95 -3.42 3.50 -0.01
C CYS A 95 -2.07 4.13 -0.42
N PRO A 96 -0.91 3.43 -0.38
CA PRO A 96 0.37 4.00 -0.79
C PRO A 96 0.36 4.54 -2.23
N ILE A 97 -0.44 3.94 -3.11
CA ILE A 97 -0.63 4.39 -4.50
C ILE A 97 -1.40 5.72 -4.53
N ILE A 98 -2.51 5.77 -3.80
CA ILE A 98 -3.41 6.93 -3.79
C ILE A 98 -2.70 8.14 -3.19
N MET A 99 -1.98 7.95 -2.07
CA MET A 99 -1.29 9.01 -1.33
C MET A 99 -0.14 9.68 -2.10
N ASN A 100 0.38 9.03 -3.15
CA ASN A 100 1.42 9.59 -4.00
C ASN A 100 0.88 10.47 -5.13
N LYS A 101 -0.45 10.53 -5.33
CA LYS A 101 -1.04 11.36 -6.39
C LYS A 101 -1.00 12.85 -6.02
N PRO A 102 -0.85 13.75 -7.02
CA PRO A 102 -1.01 15.18 -6.80
C PRO A 102 -2.39 15.47 -6.19
N ASN A 103 -2.47 16.37 -5.21
CA ASN A 103 -3.69 16.82 -4.53
C ASN A 103 -4.33 15.88 -3.49
N VAL A 104 -3.68 14.77 -3.11
CA VAL A 104 -4.11 14.01 -1.92
C VAL A 104 -3.46 14.64 -0.68
N GLY A 105 -4.27 15.07 0.29
CA GLY A 105 -3.81 15.75 1.49
C GLY A 105 -2.87 14.88 2.32
N ARG A 106 -1.65 15.35 2.59
CA ARG A 106 -0.72 14.70 3.52
C ARG A 106 -0.86 15.36 4.89
N TYR A 107 -0.84 14.56 5.97
CA TYR A 107 -0.85 15.06 7.35
C TYR A 107 0.31 16.06 7.57
N TYR A 108 1.46 15.75 7.00
CA TYR A 108 2.64 16.57 7.08
C TYR A 108 2.68 17.59 5.94
N LYS A 109 2.36 18.84 6.25
CA LYS A 109 2.74 19.96 5.37
C LYS A 109 4.26 20.14 5.30
N ASN A 110 4.98 19.64 6.30
CA ASN A 110 6.41 19.87 6.50
C ASN A 110 7.28 18.67 6.09
N LEU A 111 6.70 17.47 5.92
CA LEU A 111 7.43 16.27 5.48
C LEU A 111 6.98 15.87 4.08
N ASN A 112 7.91 15.92 3.13
CA ASN A 112 7.74 15.37 1.80
C ASN A 112 8.23 13.91 1.79
N CYS A 113 7.30 12.97 1.72
CA CYS A 113 7.61 11.55 1.66
C CYS A 113 6.85 10.84 0.53
N ASN A 114 7.45 9.77 0.02
CA ASN A 114 6.82 8.85 -0.91
C ASN A 114 6.67 7.49 -0.21
N ILE A 115 5.45 7.15 0.20
CA ILE A 115 5.19 5.95 1.01
C ILE A 115 5.62 4.68 0.28
N GLN A 116 5.40 4.61 -1.04
CA GLN A 116 5.84 3.46 -1.85
C GLN A 116 7.36 3.27 -1.82
N LYS A 117 8.13 4.37 -1.94
CA LYS A 117 9.59 4.33 -1.86
C LYS A 117 10.07 3.93 -0.46
N ILE A 118 9.42 4.41 0.59
CA ILE A 118 9.75 4.00 1.98
C ILE A 118 9.51 2.50 2.20
N ILE A 119 8.37 1.97 1.73
CA ILE A 119 8.05 0.54 1.85
C ILE A 119 9.06 -0.31 1.07
N LEU A 120 9.29 0.01 -0.21
CA LEU A 120 10.20 -0.74 -1.09
C LEU A 120 11.67 -0.58 -0.70
N GLY A 121 12.03 0.54 -0.08
CA GLY A 121 13.39 0.84 0.41
C GLY A 121 13.73 0.19 1.74
N SER A 122 12.75 -0.34 2.46
CA SER A 122 13.02 -1.06 3.71
C SER A 122 13.79 -2.36 3.46
N LYS A 123 14.61 -2.76 4.43
CA LYS A 123 15.23 -4.10 4.42
C LYS A 123 14.15 -5.18 4.31
N GLU A 124 13.11 -5.01 5.11
CA GLU A 124 11.92 -5.83 5.16
C GLU A 124 10.70 -4.96 5.48
N ASN A 125 9.55 -5.32 4.90
CA ASN A 125 8.28 -4.72 5.27
C ASN A 125 7.22 -5.74 5.68
N TYR A 126 6.38 -5.31 6.62
CA TYR A 126 5.28 -6.06 7.21
C TYR A 126 3.99 -5.27 7.03
N HIS A 127 2.94 -5.93 6.53
CA HIS A 127 1.68 -5.26 6.21
C HIS A 127 0.58 -5.71 7.18
N ILE A 128 0.10 -4.81 8.04
CA ILE A 128 -1.06 -5.09 8.89
C ILE A 128 -2.32 -4.80 8.07
N LEU A 129 -3.14 -5.82 7.84
CA LEU A 129 -4.31 -5.76 6.97
C LEU A 129 -5.52 -6.42 7.62
N ALA A 130 -6.63 -5.70 7.68
CA ALA A 130 -7.94 -6.29 7.93
C ALA A 130 -8.68 -6.51 6.61
N TRP A 131 -9.44 -7.60 6.51
CA TRP A 131 -10.21 -7.94 5.32
C TRP A 131 -11.57 -8.54 5.66
N GLU A 132 -12.55 -8.38 4.78
CA GLU A 132 -13.95 -8.63 5.10
C GLU A 132 -14.66 -9.66 4.21
N THR A 133 -13.96 -10.34 3.31
CA THR A 133 -14.50 -11.48 2.54
C THR A 133 -13.66 -12.74 2.76
N ASP A 134 -14.13 -13.86 2.22
CA ASP A 134 -13.42 -15.15 2.28
C ASP A 134 -12.05 -15.13 1.58
N LYS A 135 -11.88 -14.33 0.54
CA LYS A 135 -10.63 -14.20 -0.24
C LYS A 135 -10.28 -12.75 -0.58
N LEU A 136 -8.99 -12.47 -0.72
CA LEU A 136 -8.48 -11.19 -1.24
C LEU A 136 -8.84 -11.01 -2.72
N SER A 137 -9.05 -9.75 -3.11
CA SER A 137 -9.13 -9.39 -4.53
C SER A 137 -7.80 -9.47 -5.24
N LYS A 138 -7.87 -9.68 -6.56
CA LYS A 138 -6.75 -9.74 -7.47
C LYS A 138 -5.95 -8.46 -7.42
N GLU A 139 -6.61 -7.30 -7.37
CA GLU A 139 -5.94 -6.00 -7.21
C GLU A 139 -5.11 -5.96 -5.92
N TYR A 140 -5.69 -6.39 -4.79
CA TYR A 140 -4.95 -6.43 -3.52
C TYR A 140 -3.81 -7.44 -3.56
N LYS A 141 -4.01 -8.59 -4.19
CA LYS A 141 -2.97 -9.61 -4.35
C LYS A 141 -1.78 -9.06 -5.14
N GLU A 142 -2.02 -8.41 -6.28
CA GLU A 142 -0.95 -7.84 -7.09
C GLU A 142 -0.24 -6.68 -6.36
N VAL A 143 -0.99 -5.80 -5.68
CA VAL A 143 -0.39 -4.68 -4.94
C VAL A 143 0.49 -5.17 -3.79
N ILE A 144 0.03 -6.11 -2.96
CA ILE A 144 0.83 -6.67 -1.85
C ILE A 144 2.09 -7.36 -2.39
N LYS A 145 1.97 -8.13 -3.48
CA LYS A 145 3.09 -8.81 -4.13
C LYS A 145 4.14 -7.81 -4.62
N ASN A 146 3.71 -6.70 -5.23
CA ASN A 146 4.61 -5.68 -5.76
C ASN A 146 5.36 -4.91 -4.68
N TYR A 147 4.82 -4.79 -3.47
CA TYR A 147 5.55 -4.24 -2.31
C TYR A 147 6.53 -5.22 -1.67
N GLN A 148 6.67 -6.44 -2.20
CA GLN A 148 7.59 -7.47 -1.71
C GLN A 148 7.41 -7.73 -0.20
N THR A 149 6.16 -7.72 0.26
CA THR A 149 5.82 -7.84 1.67
C THR A 149 6.24 -9.18 2.22
N LYS A 150 6.99 -9.15 3.34
CA LYS A 150 7.54 -10.35 3.95
C LYS A 150 6.46 -11.17 4.65
N TYR A 151 5.65 -10.51 5.46
CA TYR A 151 4.47 -11.09 6.10
C TYR A 151 3.29 -10.12 6.06
N VAL A 152 2.11 -10.66 5.75
CA VAL A 152 0.83 -9.99 6.00
C VAL A 152 0.38 -10.33 7.42
N LEU A 153 0.35 -9.34 8.29
CA LEU A 153 -0.02 -9.46 9.69
C LEU A 153 -1.54 -9.34 9.82
N ALA A 154 -2.17 -10.45 10.16
CA ALA A 154 -3.62 -10.60 10.21
C ALA A 154 -4.14 -10.30 11.64
N PRO A 155 -5.22 -9.50 11.77
CA PRO A 155 -5.79 -9.18 13.07
C PRO A 155 -6.62 -10.32 13.69
N SER A 156 -6.97 -11.34 12.89
CA SER A 156 -7.75 -12.51 13.31
C SER A 156 -7.28 -13.79 12.62
N GLU A 157 -7.61 -14.94 13.18
CA GLU A 157 -7.35 -16.25 12.57
C GLU A 157 -8.11 -16.40 11.25
N TRP A 158 -9.32 -15.84 11.13
CA TRP A 158 -10.05 -15.80 9.87
C TRP A 158 -9.27 -15.05 8.77
N ASN A 159 -8.79 -13.84 9.05
CA ASN A 159 -7.98 -13.08 8.11
C ASN A 159 -6.64 -13.78 7.82
N LYS A 160 -6.03 -14.42 8.81
CA LYS A 160 -4.80 -15.19 8.61
C LYS A 160 -5.02 -16.33 7.61
N ILE A 161 -6.11 -17.08 7.73
CA ILE A 161 -6.49 -18.13 6.78
C ILE A 161 -6.69 -17.54 5.38
N CYS A 162 -7.49 -16.46 5.27
CA CYS A 162 -7.73 -15.76 4.01
C CYS A 162 -6.42 -15.33 3.31
N PHE A 163 -5.49 -14.73 4.05
CA PHE A 163 -4.24 -14.23 3.49
C PHE A 163 -3.25 -15.36 3.17
N SER A 164 -3.28 -16.47 3.94
CA SER A 164 -2.42 -17.63 3.73
C SER A 164 -2.62 -18.34 2.39
N GLU A 165 -3.73 -18.09 1.70
CA GLU A 165 -3.93 -18.58 0.33
C GLU A 165 -2.98 -17.96 -0.69
N SER A 166 -2.51 -16.73 -0.44
CA SER A 166 -1.71 -15.96 -1.40
C SER A 166 -0.36 -15.49 -0.83
N PHE A 167 -0.23 -15.35 0.49
CA PHE A 167 0.93 -14.75 1.14
C PHE A 167 1.34 -15.49 2.39
N LYS A 168 2.58 -15.27 2.83
CA LYS A 168 2.97 -15.62 4.19
C LYS A 168 2.21 -14.73 5.15
N SER A 169 1.37 -15.32 6.00
CA SER A 169 0.58 -14.58 6.98
C SER A 169 0.89 -15.03 8.41
N LYS A 170 0.81 -14.09 9.35
CA LYS A 170 1.02 -14.29 10.79
C LYS A 170 -0.08 -13.57 11.55
N LEU A 171 -0.54 -14.17 12.65
CA LEU A 171 -1.52 -13.54 13.51
C LEU A 171 -0.82 -12.47 14.33
N LEU A 172 -1.31 -11.24 14.22
CA LEU A 172 -1.00 -10.14 15.12
C LEU A 172 -2.34 -9.42 15.38
N PRO A 173 -3.05 -9.76 16.46
CA PRO A 173 -4.39 -9.26 16.69
C PRO A 173 -4.37 -7.81 17.17
N HIS A 174 -5.51 -7.12 17.00
CA HIS A 174 -5.69 -5.81 17.61
C HIS A 174 -5.78 -5.92 19.15
N LEU A 175 -5.34 -4.87 19.83
CA LEU A 175 -5.44 -4.73 21.27
C LEU A 175 -6.92 -4.73 21.70
N ILE A 176 -7.24 -5.50 22.74
CA ILE A 176 -8.52 -5.43 23.45
C ILE A 176 -8.24 -5.04 24.90
N GLU A 177 -8.69 -3.86 25.30
CA GLU A 177 -8.57 -3.38 26.68
C GLU A 177 -9.90 -3.34 27.40
N LEU A 178 -9.82 -3.54 28.73
CA LEU A 178 -10.92 -3.30 29.64
C LEU A 178 -10.93 -1.80 29.95
N GLU A 179 -11.90 -1.10 29.38
CA GLU A 179 -12.07 0.32 29.62
C GLU A 179 -12.57 0.58 31.06
N PRO A 180 -12.12 1.67 31.71
CA PRO A 180 -12.68 2.09 32.98
C PRO A 180 -14.15 2.48 32.83
N LYS A 181 -14.88 2.49 33.95
CA LYS A 181 -16.26 2.97 33.97
C LYS A 181 -16.33 4.43 33.52
N SER A 182 -17.26 4.72 32.63
CA SER A 182 -17.49 6.05 32.08
C SER A 182 -17.87 7.04 33.17
N LYS A 183 -17.25 8.21 33.12
CA LYS A 183 -17.61 9.38 33.93
C LYS A 183 -18.66 10.24 33.24
N GLU A 184 -18.82 10.10 31.93
CA GLU A 184 -19.83 10.81 31.15
C GLU A 184 -21.11 9.96 30.98
N VAL A 185 -22.25 10.64 30.90
CA VAL A 185 -23.57 10.02 30.76
C VAL A 185 -24.26 10.56 29.50
N ILE A 186 -24.93 9.68 28.76
CA ILE A 186 -25.81 10.06 27.66
C ILE A 186 -27.26 9.85 28.09
N ASN A 187 -28.11 10.82 27.80
CA ASN A 187 -29.55 10.64 27.93
C ASN A 187 -30.06 9.69 26.83
N LEU A 188 -30.45 8.48 27.23
CA LEU A 188 -31.08 7.48 26.36
C LEU A 188 -32.57 7.41 26.73
N PRO A 189 -33.43 8.23 26.09
CA PRO A 189 -34.84 8.29 26.46
C PRO A 189 -35.49 6.94 26.25
N ASN A 190 -36.39 6.56 27.16
CA ASN A 190 -37.16 5.32 27.09
C ASN A 190 -36.33 4.03 27.25
N CYS A 191 -35.11 4.07 27.79
CA CYS A 191 -34.29 2.87 28.06
C CYS A 191 -34.39 2.33 29.50
N GLU A 192 -34.98 3.08 30.43
CA GLU A 192 -35.13 2.65 31.82
C GLU A 192 -36.01 1.40 31.96
N ASN A 193 -35.53 0.42 32.74
CA ASN A 193 -36.17 -0.88 32.98
C ASN A 193 -36.52 -1.67 31.70
N LYS A 194 -35.80 -1.44 30.61
CA LYS A 194 -35.97 -2.17 29.35
C LYS A 194 -34.71 -2.90 28.95
N PHE A 195 -34.89 -3.92 28.13
CA PHE A 195 -33.82 -4.63 27.43
C PHE A 195 -33.26 -3.76 26.31
N VAL A 196 -32.01 -3.32 26.47
CA VAL A 196 -31.32 -2.44 25.52
C VAL A 196 -30.36 -3.24 24.65
N ILE A 197 -30.67 -3.33 23.36
CA ILE A 197 -29.78 -3.87 22.33
C ILE A 197 -29.01 -2.70 21.71
N LEU A 198 -27.69 -2.75 21.77
CA LEU A 198 -26.82 -1.74 21.17
C LEU A 198 -26.21 -2.25 19.86
N SER A 199 -26.15 -1.40 18.85
CA SER A 199 -25.32 -1.59 17.66
C SER A 199 -24.52 -0.33 17.38
N VAL A 200 -23.21 -0.50 17.17
CA VAL A 200 -22.27 0.59 16.87
C VAL A 200 -21.51 0.24 15.59
N SER A 201 -21.76 0.95 14.50
CA SER A 201 -21.01 0.80 13.24
C SER A 201 -21.33 1.92 12.24
N GLU A 202 -20.52 2.09 11.19
CA GLU A 202 -20.82 3.03 10.10
C GLU A 202 -21.94 2.50 9.19
N TRP A 203 -22.83 3.39 8.74
CA TRP A 203 -24.00 3.05 7.92
C TRP A 203 -23.63 2.64 6.48
N THR A 204 -23.17 1.40 6.34
CA THR A 204 -22.73 0.81 5.06
C THR A 204 -23.46 -0.50 4.75
N ASN A 205 -23.44 -0.90 3.48
CA ASN A 205 -24.06 -2.16 3.02
C ASN A 205 -23.47 -3.37 3.77
N ARG A 206 -22.14 -3.40 3.94
CA ARG A 206 -21.42 -4.46 4.67
C ARG A 206 -21.91 -4.65 6.11
N LYS A 207 -22.35 -3.60 6.81
CA LYS A 207 -22.86 -3.73 8.20
C LYS A 207 -24.29 -4.25 8.25
N ASN A 208 -25.00 -4.24 7.12
CA ASN A 208 -26.30 -4.87 6.92
C ASN A 208 -27.34 -4.50 8.00
N PHE A 209 -27.47 -3.19 8.25
CA PHE A 209 -28.51 -2.63 9.13
C PHE A 209 -29.92 -3.03 8.74
N GLN A 210 -30.15 -3.40 7.47
CA GLN A 210 -31.44 -3.93 7.01
C GLN A 210 -31.81 -5.21 7.78
N CYS A 211 -30.89 -6.17 7.92
CA CYS A 211 -31.15 -7.40 8.67
C CYS A 211 -31.39 -7.09 10.15
N LEU A 212 -30.54 -6.27 10.78
CA LEU A 212 -30.67 -5.86 12.18
C LEU A 212 -32.05 -5.27 12.48
N ILE A 213 -32.44 -4.22 11.74
CA ILE A 213 -33.67 -3.46 11.99
C ILE A 213 -34.91 -4.29 11.65
N ARG A 214 -34.90 -5.03 10.54
CA ARG A 214 -36.04 -5.90 10.18
C ARG A 214 -36.25 -6.99 11.21
N SER A 215 -35.18 -7.60 11.71
CA SER A 215 -35.26 -8.64 12.74
C SER A 215 -35.83 -8.09 14.04
N PHE A 216 -35.36 -6.93 14.50
CA PHE A 216 -35.89 -6.28 15.70
C PHE A 216 -37.39 -5.97 15.57
N LEU A 217 -37.82 -5.38 14.45
CA LEU A 217 -39.23 -5.01 14.20
C LEU A 217 -40.15 -6.21 13.99
N LEU A 218 -39.63 -7.35 13.55
CA LEU A 218 -40.38 -8.60 13.43
C LEU A 218 -40.50 -9.32 14.77
N GLU A 219 -39.50 -9.20 15.64
CA GLU A 219 -39.49 -9.91 16.93
C GLU A 219 -40.34 -9.20 17.99
N PHE A 220 -40.09 -7.92 18.20
CA PHE A 220 -40.66 -7.16 19.32
C PHE A 220 -41.84 -6.28 18.88
N SER A 221 -42.92 -6.29 19.65
CA SER A 221 -44.11 -5.43 19.48
C SER A 221 -44.07 -4.20 20.39
N ASP A 222 -45.19 -3.50 20.50
CA ASP A 222 -45.35 -2.35 21.38
C ASP A 222 -45.46 -2.67 22.87
N VAL A 223 -45.70 -3.94 23.19
CA VAL A 223 -45.85 -4.45 24.55
C VAL A 223 -44.51 -4.90 25.14
N GLU A 224 -43.57 -5.43 24.34
CA GLU A 224 -42.28 -5.84 24.86
C GLU A 224 -41.39 -4.65 25.25
N GLU A 225 -40.70 -4.82 26.38
CA GLU A 225 -39.77 -3.85 26.97
C GLU A 225 -38.40 -3.94 26.31
N ALA A 226 -38.34 -3.82 24.98
CA ALA A 226 -37.10 -3.85 24.22
C ALA A 226 -36.85 -2.51 23.48
N VAL A 227 -35.58 -2.11 23.41
CA VAL A 227 -35.11 -0.91 22.72
C VAL A 227 -33.88 -1.26 21.89
N LEU A 228 -33.84 -0.79 20.64
CA LEU A 228 -32.66 -0.85 19.78
C LEU A 228 -32.00 0.52 19.74
N VAL A 229 -30.75 0.60 20.17
CA VAL A 229 -29.92 1.80 20.08
C VAL A 229 -28.93 1.63 18.94
N LEU A 230 -29.04 2.48 17.93
CA LEU A 230 -28.15 2.52 16.77
C LEU A 230 -27.23 3.72 16.89
N LYS A 231 -25.98 3.49 17.29
CA LYS A 231 -24.94 4.50 17.13
C LYS A 231 -24.28 4.30 15.77
N THR A 232 -24.47 5.26 14.86
CA THR A 232 -23.92 5.16 13.51
C THR A 232 -23.28 6.47 13.07
N SER A 233 -22.24 6.35 12.25
CA SER A 233 -21.73 7.44 11.40
C SER A 233 -22.28 7.26 9.98
N LEU A 234 -22.22 8.34 9.19
CA LEU A 234 -22.57 8.30 7.78
C LEU A 234 -21.28 8.19 6.95
N PRO A 235 -21.25 7.32 5.92
CA PRO A 235 -20.11 7.22 5.04
C PRO A 235 -19.92 8.53 4.27
N PHE A 236 -18.70 8.74 3.76
CA PHE A 236 -18.37 9.93 2.99
C PHE A 236 -19.36 10.15 1.83
N GLY A 237 -19.84 11.39 1.69
CA GLY A 237 -20.81 11.76 0.65
C GLY A 237 -22.28 11.44 0.98
N MET A 238 -22.59 10.73 2.06
CA MET A 238 -23.99 10.47 2.46
C MET A 238 -24.56 11.61 3.31
N SER A 239 -25.71 12.16 2.88
CA SER A 239 -26.42 13.17 3.66
C SER A 239 -27.33 12.53 4.72
N LYS A 240 -27.64 13.30 5.79
CA LYS A 240 -28.61 12.90 6.81
C LYS A 240 -29.99 12.59 6.21
N GLN A 241 -30.39 13.29 5.15
CA GLN A 241 -31.68 13.07 4.48
C GLN A 241 -31.73 11.68 3.81
N VAL A 242 -30.69 11.31 3.06
CA VAL A 242 -30.58 9.99 2.43
C VAL A 242 -30.61 8.88 3.48
N PHE A 243 -29.88 9.06 4.60
CA PHE A 243 -29.93 8.13 5.72
C PHE A 243 -31.36 7.97 6.27
N LEU A 244 -32.09 9.06 6.51
CA LEU A 244 -33.46 9.02 7.03
C LEU A 244 -34.42 8.33 6.06
N GLU A 245 -34.26 8.54 4.76
CA GLU A 245 -35.04 7.87 3.72
C GLU A 245 -34.79 6.35 3.72
N GLN A 246 -33.53 5.93 3.79
CA GLN A 246 -33.18 4.50 3.89
C GLN A 246 -33.73 3.88 5.17
N LEU A 247 -33.57 4.54 6.32
CA LEU A 247 -34.10 4.07 7.60
C LEU A 247 -35.63 3.95 7.55
N SER A 248 -36.32 4.94 6.98
CA SER A 248 -37.78 4.93 6.79
C SER A 248 -38.21 3.78 5.88
N HIS A 249 -37.50 3.57 4.77
CA HIS A 249 -37.75 2.48 3.85
C HIS A 249 -37.60 1.10 4.52
N ILE A 250 -36.54 0.89 5.30
CA ILE A 250 -36.36 -0.37 6.04
C ILE A 250 -37.52 -0.59 7.01
N ARG A 251 -37.92 0.44 7.77
CA ARG A 251 -39.04 0.37 8.74
C ARG A 251 -40.38 0.06 8.07
N SER A 252 -40.66 0.67 6.91
CA SER A 252 -41.90 0.48 6.17
C SER A 252 -41.95 -0.86 5.43
N SER A 253 -40.79 -1.43 5.06
CA SER A 253 -40.69 -2.73 4.38
C SER A 253 -41.13 -3.94 5.24
N VAL A 254 -41.14 -3.81 6.57
CA VAL A 254 -41.57 -4.88 7.48
C VAL A 254 -43.10 -4.97 7.52
N ARG A 255 -43.70 -6.13 7.28
CA ARG A 255 -45.14 -6.36 7.50
C ARG A 255 -45.31 -7.35 8.64
N THR A 256 -46.10 -6.98 9.65
CA THR A 256 -46.31 -7.79 10.86
C THR A 256 -47.71 -7.54 11.42
N TYR A 257 -48.31 -8.57 12.01
CA TYR A 257 -49.61 -8.49 12.70
C TYR A 257 -49.49 -7.83 14.08
N LYS A 258 -48.27 -7.75 14.62
CA LYS A 258 -47.98 -7.04 15.88
C LYS A 258 -48.02 -5.54 15.64
N LYS A 259 -48.55 -4.77 16.59
CA LYS A 259 -48.45 -3.30 16.51
C LYS A 259 -46.98 -2.89 16.66
N LYS A 260 -46.43 -2.25 15.63
CA LYS A 260 -45.03 -1.81 15.61
C LYS A 260 -44.85 -0.65 16.61
N LYS A 261 -43.96 -0.81 17.58
CA LYS A 261 -43.42 0.31 18.35
C LYS A 261 -42.04 0.66 17.85
N GLN A 262 -41.86 1.93 17.56
CA GLN A 262 -40.62 2.45 16.98
C GLN A 262 -39.59 2.77 18.08
N ASN A 263 -39.29 1.82 18.99
CA ASN A 263 -38.25 2.00 20.02
C ASN A 263 -36.84 1.83 19.42
N ILE A 264 -36.57 2.52 18.31
CA ILE A 264 -35.26 2.54 17.68
C ILE A 264 -34.69 3.95 17.88
N ILE A 265 -33.73 4.07 18.78
CA ILE A 265 -33.00 5.30 19.05
C ILE A 265 -31.81 5.36 18.10
N VAL A 266 -31.64 6.47 17.39
CA VAL A 266 -30.53 6.68 16.47
C VAL A 266 -29.66 7.82 16.98
N ILE A 267 -28.36 7.55 17.12
CA ILE A 267 -27.37 8.53 17.54
C ILE A 267 -26.42 8.77 16.36
N LEU A 268 -26.55 9.91 15.69
CA LEU A 268 -25.66 10.32 14.59
C LEU A 268 -24.47 11.14 15.08
N ASP A 269 -24.61 11.78 16.24
CA ASP A 269 -23.59 12.70 16.76
C ASP A 269 -22.27 11.99 17.02
N TYR A 270 -21.17 12.72 16.85
CA TYR A 270 -19.87 12.24 17.31
C TYR A 270 -19.88 12.14 18.85
N LEU A 271 -19.37 11.04 19.38
CA LEU A 271 -19.29 10.79 20.82
C LEU A 271 -17.83 10.69 21.24
N SER A 272 -17.52 11.22 22.43
CA SER A 272 -16.26 10.98 23.13
C SER A 272 -16.11 9.50 23.46
N GLN A 273 -14.88 9.05 23.72
CA GLN A 273 -14.61 7.67 24.14
C GLN A 273 -15.40 7.30 25.41
N GLU A 274 -15.43 8.19 26.42
CA GLU A 274 -16.25 8.03 27.63
C GLU A 274 -17.73 7.81 27.30
N LYS A 275 -18.31 8.62 26.41
CA LYS A 275 -19.70 8.45 25.96
C LYS A 275 -19.94 7.12 25.23
N ILE A 276 -18.97 6.65 24.45
CA ILE A 276 -19.05 5.32 23.81
C ILE A 276 -19.00 4.22 24.89
N ASN A 277 -18.09 4.32 25.86
CA ASN A 277 -17.99 3.38 26.99
C ASN A 277 -19.31 3.32 27.77
N TYR A 278 -19.94 4.47 28.02
CA TYR A 278 -21.26 4.56 28.64
C TYR A 278 -22.34 3.78 27.87
N LEU A 279 -22.34 3.83 26.53
CA LEU A 279 -23.29 3.05 25.72
C LEU A 279 -23.09 1.55 25.93
N PHE A 280 -21.85 1.08 25.93
CA PHE A 280 -21.53 -0.32 26.19
C PHE A 280 -21.87 -0.71 27.62
N GLU A 281 -21.63 0.13 28.62
CA GLU A 281 -22.02 -0.16 30.01
C GLU A 281 -23.53 -0.29 30.17
N ARG A 282 -24.29 0.60 29.53
CA ARG A 282 -25.73 0.72 29.73
C ARG A 282 -26.55 -0.29 28.93
N CYS A 283 -25.98 -0.90 27.89
CA CYS A 283 -26.67 -1.92 27.12
C CYS A 283 -26.74 -3.27 27.85
N ASP A 284 -27.75 -4.07 27.52
CA ASP A 284 -27.89 -5.44 28.01
C ASP A 284 -27.24 -6.44 27.05
N ALA A 285 -27.32 -6.17 25.74
CA ALA A 285 -26.67 -6.96 24.70
C ALA A 285 -26.15 -6.09 23.56
N PHE A 286 -25.05 -6.53 22.93
CA PHE A 286 -24.55 -5.95 21.69
C PHE A 286 -24.98 -6.80 20.50
N CYS A 287 -25.42 -6.17 19.41
CA CYS A 287 -25.83 -6.87 18.19
C CYS A 287 -25.18 -6.30 16.93
N LEU A 288 -24.63 -7.21 16.13
CA LEU A 288 -24.04 -6.95 14.83
C LEU A 288 -24.62 -7.94 13.81
N THR A 289 -24.94 -7.46 12.61
CA THR A 289 -25.40 -8.31 11.49
C THR A 289 -24.55 -8.13 10.25
N SER A 290 -23.29 -7.74 10.42
CA SER A 290 -22.35 -7.51 9.32
C SER A 290 -22.18 -8.74 8.43
N LEU A 291 -21.93 -8.49 7.16
CA LEU A 291 -21.67 -9.48 6.12
C LEU A 291 -20.25 -10.08 6.20
N GLY A 292 -19.32 -9.34 6.82
CA GLY A 292 -17.97 -9.78 7.13
C GLY A 292 -17.22 -8.73 7.96
N GLU A 293 -16.30 -9.17 8.81
CA GLU A 293 -15.50 -8.32 9.71
C GLU A 293 -14.09 -8.89 9.88
N GLY A 294 -13.04 -8.14 9.55
CA GLY A 294 -11.66 -8.61 9.79
C GLY A 294 -11.30 -8.70 11.27
N PHE A 295 -11.92 -7.87 12.10
CA PHE A 295 -11.78 -7.91 13.56
C PHE A 295 -13.01 -7.40 14.31
N SER A 296 -13.57 -6.24 13.92
CA SER A 296 -14.70 -5.53 14.58
C SER A 296 -14.41 -4.94 15.97
N LEU A 297 -13.79 -3.76 16.01
CA LEU A 297 -13.51 -3.04 17.27
C LEU A 297 -14.75 -2.84 18.18
N PRO A 298 -15.95 -2.50 17.66
CA PRO A 298 -17.12 -2.36 18.55
C PRO A 298 -17.54 -3.68 19.22
N THR A 299 -17.34 -4.81 18.54
CA THR A 299 -17.67 -6.13 19.10
C THR A 299 -16.66 -6.51 20.19
N SER A 300 -15.38 -6.21 19.98
CA SER A 300 -14.36 -6.44 21.00
C SER A 300 -14.59 -5.57 22.24
N MET A 301 -15.04 -4.33 22.07
CA MET A 301 -15.44 -3.45 23.18
C MET A 301 -16.64 -4.00 23.96
N ALA A 302 -17.67 -4.51 23.28
CA ALA A 302 -18.81 -5.15 23.95
C ALA A 302 -18.38 -6.37 24.76
N ALA A 303 -17.56 -7.24 24.16
CA ALA A 303 -17.04 -8.43 24.81
C ALA A 303 -16.15 -8.07 26.02
N ALA A 304 -15.30 -7.05 25.89
CA ALA A 304 -14.49 -6.51 26.99
C ALA A 304 -15.36 -5.87 28.08
N ALA A 305 -16.49 -5.24 27.75
CA ALA A 305 -17.44 -4.72 28.72
C ALA A 305 -18.28 -5.83 29.41
N GLY A 306 -17.97 -7.11 29.15
CA GLY A 306 -18.70 -8.25 29.70
C GLY A 306 -20.12 -8.36 29.19
N LYS A 307 -20.38 -7.88 27.96
CA LYS A 307 -21.71 -7.98 27.34
C LYS A 307 -21.84 -9.24 26.50
N PRO A 308 -23.03 -9.87 26.49
CA PRO A 308 -23.35 -10.88 25.50
C PRO A 308 -23.38 -10.25 24.11
N VAL A 309 -23.02 -11.05 23.11
CA VAL A 309 -22.86 -10.59 21.73
C VAL A 309 -23.69 -11.46 20.79
N ILE A 310 -24.67 -10.83 20.15
CA ILE A 310 -25.50 -11.40 19.08
C ILE A 310 -24.84 -11.04 17.74
N CYS A 311 -24.07 -11.95 17.17
CA CYS A 311 -23.26 -11.70 15.97
C CYS A 311 -23.23 -12.89 15.02
N PRO A 312 -22.84 -12.72 13.74
CA PRO A 312 -22.72 -13.84 12.80
C PRO A 312 -21.70 -14.89 13.27
N ARG A 313 -21.91 -16.15 12.91
CA ARG A 313 -21.02 -17.28 13.30
C ARG A 313 -19.63 -17.25 12.64
N TYR A 314 -19.44 -16.44 11.60
CA TYR A 314 -18.18 -16.37 10.85
C TYR A 314 -17.65 -14.93 10.77
N GLY A 315 -16.34 -14.79 10.72
CA GLY A 315 -15.63 -13.51 10.68
C GLY A 315 -14.51 -13.46 11.73
N GLY A 316 -13.74 -12.38 11.75
CA GLY A 316 -12.65 -12.20 12.72
C GLY A 316 -13.12 -11.85 14.13
N HIS A 317 -14.37 -11.42 14.31
CA HIS A 317 -14.93 -11.13 15.63
C HIS A 317 -15.14 -12.38 16.49
N VAL A 318 -15.11 -13.58 15.91
CA VAL A 318 -15.31 -14.84 16.65
C VAL A 318 -14.14 -15.18 17.56
N ASP A 319 -12.93 -14.65 17.28
CA ASP A 319 -11.69 -14.99 17.99
C ASP A 319 -11.70 -14.60 19.48
N TYR A 320 -12.56 -13.66 19.87
CA TYR A 320 -12.68 -13.16 21.25
C TYR A 320 -14.09 -13.32 21.83
N ILE A 321 -14.96 -14.07 21.14
CA ILE A 321 -16.28 -14.48 21.63
C ILE A 321 -16.21 -15.93 22.08
N ASP A 322 -16.98 -16.29 23.10
CA ASP A 322 -17.07 -17.67 23.56
C ASP A 322 -17.37 -18.63 22.39
N PRO A 323 -16.58 -19.71 22.19
CA PRO A 323 -16.80 -20.64 21.09
C PRO A 323 -18.18 -21.30 21.09
N ASP A 324 -18.79 -21.44 22.27
CA ASP A 324 -20.13 -22.01 22.48
C ASP A 324 -21.22 -20.93 22.59
N ASN A 325 -20.94 -19.69 22.17
CA ASN A 325 -21.89 -18.58 22.23
C ASN A 325 -23.21 -18.94 21.54
N LYS A 326 -24.25 -19.13 22.36
CA LYS A 326 -25.60 -19.52 21.88
C LYS A 326 -26.28 -18.43 21.05
N TYR A 327 -25.75 -17.21 21.03
CA TYR A 327 -26.27 -16.07 20.26
C TYR A 327 -25.65 -15.89 18.87
N PHE A 328 -24.81 -16.83 18.40
CA PHE A 328 -24.35 -16.81 17.02
C PHE A 328 -25.50 -16.86 16.02
N ILE A 329 -25.50 -15.93 15.07
CA ILE A 329 -26.48 -15.81 14.01
C ILE A 329 -26.04 -16.70 12.84
N ASP A 330 -26.95 -17.57 12.41
CA ASP A 330 -26.77 -18.43 11.25
C ASP A 330 -27.24 -17.73 9.95
N GLY A 331 -26.69 -18.18 8.83
CA GLY A 331 -26.72 -17.47 7.56
C GLY A 331 -26.26 -18.33 6.40
N VAL A 332 -26.02 -17.70 5.25
CA VAL A 332 -25.52 -18.34 4.03
C VAL A 332 -24.35 -17.56 3.48
N TRP A 333 -23.39 -18.25 2.87
CA TRP A 333 -22.34 -17.59 2.10
C TRP A 333 -22.89 -17.22 0.72
N ASP A 334 -22.73 -15.97 0.31
CA ASP A 334 -23.20 -15.46 -0.97
C ASP A 334 -22.23 -14.42 -1.52
N ASN A 335 -22.33 -14.12 -2.81
CA ASN A 335 -21.43 -13.20 -3.50
C ASN A 335 -21.50 -11.79 -2.90
N VAL A 336 -20.38 -11.08 -2.95
CA VAL A 336 -20.32 -9.66 -2.61
C VAL A 336 -21.12 -8.85 -3.62
N PHE A 337 -21.91 -7.90 -3.11
CA PHE A 337 -22.73 -6.98 -3.89
C PHE A 337 -22.43 -5.52 -3.51
N ASP A 338 -21.15 -5.16 -3.53
CA ASP A 338 -20.66 -3.81 -3.22
C ASP A 338 -19.58 -3.38 -4.21
N ASN A 339 -19.25 -2.10 -4.22
CA ASN A 339 -18.17 -1.56 -5.08
C ASN A 339 -16.78 -2.02 -4.61
N PRO A 340 -15.72 -1.91 -5.44
CA PRO A 340 -14.35 -2.21 -5.04
C PRO A 340 -14.03 -1.65 -3.64
N PRO A 341 -13.36 -2.44 -2.79
CA PRO A 341 -12.19 -3.27 -3.16
C PRO A 341 -12.45 -4.78 -3.34
N TYR A 342 -13.68 -5.25 -3.26
CA TYR A 342 -13.99 -6.69 -3.26
C TYR A 342 -14.11 -7.28 -4.66
N GLU A 343 -13.82 -8.58 -4.79
CA GLU A 343 -14.10 -9.33 -6.02
C GLU A 343 -15.57 -9.61 -6.18
N CYS A 344 -16.03 -9.65 -7.44
CA CYS A 344 -17.40 -10.01 -7.75
C CYS A 344 -17.74 -11.47 -7.38
N ASP A 345 -16.74 -12.33 -7.25
CA ASP A 345 -16.87 -13.73 -6.83
C ASP A 345 -16.36 -13.98 -5.39
N GLY A 346 -16.04 -12.91 -4.65
CA GLY A 346 -15.79 -12.96 -3.21
C GLY A 346 -17.08 -13.27 -2.46
N LEU A 347 -16.98 -14.00 -1.35
CA LEU A 347 -18.12 -14.38 -0.54
C LEU A 347 -18.19 -13.60 0.77
N TRP A 348 -19.41 -13.18 1.08
CA TRP A 348 -19.83 -12.68 2.38
C TRP A 348 -20.73 -13.69 3.07
N PHE A 349 -20.72 -13.67 4.40
CA PHE A 349 -21.66 -14.45 5.19
C PHE A 349 -22.90 -13.60 5.48
N LEU A 350 -24.01 -13.90 4.83
CA LEU A 350 -25.28 -13.18 4.94
C LEU A 350 -26.09 -13.74 6.13
N PRO A 351 -26.18 -13.02 7.26
CA PRO A 351 -27.00 -13.45 8.38
C PRO A 351 -28.48 -13.42 8.02
N THR A 352 -29.21 -14.48 8.36
CA THR A 352 -30.65 -14.58 8.05
C THR A 352 -31.48 -13.80 9.06
N ILE A 353 -32.53 -13.11 8.58
CA ILE A 353 -33.49 -12.43 9.46
C ILE A 353 -34.09 -13.40 10.49
N LYS A 354 -34.42 -14.62 10.07
CA LYS A 354 -34.96 -15.65 10.96
C LYS A 354 -34.00 -15.92 12.12
N SER A 355 -32.74 -16.25 11.85
CA SER A 355 -31.79 -16.55 12.91
C SER A 355 -31.54 -15.32 13.79
N THR A 356 -31.33 -14.14 13.20
CA THR A 356 -31.10 -12.90 13.97
C THR A 356 -32.24 -12.66 14.95
N LYS A 357 -33.49 -12.78 14.47
CA LYS A 357 -34.70 -12.62 15.26
C LYS A 357 -34.81 -13.65 16.39
N ASP A 358 -34.57 -14.93 16.07
CA ASP A 358 -34.60 -16.02 17.06
C ASP A 358 -33.53 -15.80 18.16
N LYS A 359 -32.34 -15.30 17.82
CA LYS A 359 -31.28 -14.97 18.80
C LYS A 359 -31.59 -13.72 19.62
N MET A 360 -32.24 -12.71 19.04
CA MET A 360 -32.74 -11.56 19.79
C MET A 360 -33.79 -11.96 20.82
N ARG A 361 -34.73 -12.85 20.47
CA ARG A 361 -35.72 -13.38 21.42
C ARG A 361 -35.04 -14.15 22.54
N LEU A 362 -34.10 -15.05 22.20
CA LEU A 362 -33.36 -15.83 23.18
C LEU A 362 -32.64 -14.92 24.20
N ALA A 363 -31.94 -13.88 23.72
CA ALA A 363 -31.26 -12.93 24.60
C ALA A 363 -32.23 -12.14 25.50
N PHE A 364 -33.39 -11.75 24.97
CA PHE A 364 -34.43 -11.08 25.75
C PHE A 364 -35.05 -11.99 26.82
N ASP A 365 -35.29 -13.26 26.50
CA ASP A 365 -35.83 -14.22 27.46
C ASP A 365 -34.79 -14.54 28.56
N ASP A 366 -33.51 -14.68 28.18
CA ASP A 366 -32.41 -14.80 29.15
C ASP A 366 -32.26 -13.56 30.04
N TRP A 367 -32.50 -12.35 29.49
CA TRP A 367 -32.52 -11.11 30.27
C TRP A 367 -33.63 -11.13 31.32
N ARG A 368 -34.86 -11.49 30.92
CA ARG A 368 -36.00 -11.64 31.84
C ARG A 368 -35.75 -12.66 32.94
N LEU A 369 -34.98 -13.71 32.63
CA LEU A 369 -34.62 -14.77 33.57
C LEU A 369 -33.34 -14.46 34.38
N ASN A 370 -32.74 -13.28 34.23
CA ASN A 370 -31.46 -12.89 34.84
C ASN A 370 -30.27 -13.83 34.51
N LYS A 371 -30.32 -14.50 33.35
CA LYS A 371 -29.26 -15.43 32.87
C LYS A 371 -28.34 -14.80 31.83
N LEU A 372 -28.74 -13.65 31.28
CA LEU A 372 -28.03 -13.04 30.14
C LEU A 372 -26.57 -12.70 30.44
N GLN A 373 -26.25 -12.27 31.67
CA GLN A 373 -24.90 -11.87 32.06
C GLN A 373 -23.91 -13.05 32.10
N GLU A 374 -24.39 -14.29 32.24
CA GLU A 374 -23.54 -15.49 32.24
C GLU A 374 -22.75 -15.61 30.94
N GLU A 375 -23.37 -15.28 29.80
CA GLU A 375 -22.73 -15.32 28.49
C GLU A 375 -21.69 -14.18 28.32
N GLY A 376 -21.96 -13.01 28.90
CA GLY A 376 -21.00 -11.91 28.93
C GLY A 376 -19.71 -12.25 29.70
N VAL A 377 -19.83 -13.00 30.81
CA VAL A 377 -18.68 -13.50 31.59
C VAL A 377 -17.83 -14.49 30.79
N LYS A 378 -18.45 -15.32 29.93
CA LYS A 378 -17.70 -16.25 29.07
C LYS A 378 -16.87 -15.52 28.01
N ASN A 379 -17.41 -14.45 27.41
CA ASN A 379 -16.65 -13.60 26.48
C ASN A 379 -15.42 -12.98 27.16
N LEU A 380 -15.58 -12.46 28.38
CA LEU A 380 -14.45 -11.95 29.18
C LEU A 380 -13.39 -13.00 29.45
N LYS A 381 -13.80 -14.23 29.76
CA LYS A 381 -12.88 -15.35 29.98
C LYS A 381 -12.08 -15.64 28.70
N THR A 382 -12.75 -15.66 27.54
CA THR A 382 -12.11 -15.86 26.24
C THR A 382 -11.08 -14.78 25.94
N ILE A 383 -11.40 -13.50 26.16
CA ILE A 383 -10.45 -12.38 26.00
C ILE A 383 -9.23 -12.54 26.91
N LYS A 384 -9.45 -12.86 28.20
CA LYS A 384 -8.38 -13.01 29.19
C LYS A 384 -7.46 -14.20 28.92
N GLN A 385 -8.00 -15.27 28.33
CA GLN A 385 -7.24 -16.44 27.89
C GLN A 385 -6.61 -16.22 26.50
N GLY A 386 -7.13 -15.26 25.75
CA GLY A 386 -6.78 -14.97 24.38
C GLY A 386 -5.50 -14.16 24.21
N LYS A 387 -5.30 -13.73 22.97
CA LYS A 387 -4.04 -13.19 22.45
C LYS A 387 -4.08 -11.67 22.27
N PHE A 388 -4.83 -10.94 23.11
CA PHE A 388 -5.21 -9.55 22.82
C PHE A 388 -4.55 -8.51 23.73
N SER A 389 -3.65 -8.91 24.62
CA SER A 389 -2.99 -7.99 25.57
C SER A 389 -1.80 -7.27 24.95
N LYS A 390 -1.44 -6.11 25.52
CA LYS A 390 -0.25 -5.32 25.14
C LYS A 390 1.01 -6.18 25.09
N LYS A 391 1.28 -6.91 26.18
CA LYS A 391 2.39 -7.85 26.30
C LYS A 391 2.41 -8.92 25.21
N TYR A 392 1.27 -9.53 24.89
CA TYR A 392 1.22 -10.53 23.82
C TYR A 392 1.56 -9.91 22.46
N ILE A 393 0.96 -8.76 22.14
CA ILE A 393 1.15 -8.05 20.88
C ILE A 393 2.62 -7.62 20.73
N ALA A 394 3.20 -7.01 21.77
CA ALA A 394 4.60 -6.57 21.79
C ALA A 394 5.57 -7.74 21.61
N ASN A 395 5.41 -8.82 22.36
CA ASN A 395 6.26 -10.01 22.24
C ASN A 395 6.12 -10.66 20.86
N THR A 396 4.89 -10.78 20.35
CA THR A 396 4.65 -11.34 19.02
C THR A 396 5.33 -10.49 17.94
N PHE A 397 5.22 -9.17 18.05
CA PHE A 397 5.87 -8.24 17.14
C PHE A 397 7.40 -8.35 17.21
N ALA A 398 7.98 -8.41 18.42
CA ALA A 398 9.41 -8.60 18.64
C ALA A 398 9.90 -9.91 17.99
N GLU A 399 9.22 -11.02 18.26
CA GLU A 399 9.57 -12.33 17.70
C GLU A 399 9.53 -12.36 16.17
N LEU A 400 8.54 -11.69 15.57
CA LEU A 400 8.40 -11.60 14.11
C LEU A 400 9.57 -10.87 13.46
N ILE A 401 10.12 -9.87 14.15
CA ILE A 401 11.20 -9.04 13.64
C ILE A 401 12.58 -9.64 13.99
N GLU A 402 12.74 -10.31 15.14
CA GLU A 402 14.02 -10.86 15.58
C GLU A 402 14.39 -12.21 14.94
N LYS A 403 13.40 -13.08 14.67
CA LYS A 403 13.65 -14.47 14.19
C LYS A 403 14.36 -14.54 12.83
N ASP A 404 14.48 -13.43 12.11
CA ASP A 404 15.03 -13.39 10.75
C ASP A 404 16.35 -12.60 10.63
N LYS A 405 17.10 -12.40 11.73
CA LYS A 405 18.46 -11.79 11.71
C LYS A 405 19.54 -12.60 10.95
N LYS A 406 19.21 -13.62 10.15
CA LYS A 406 20.23 -14.33 9.35
C LYS A 406 20.81 -13.39 8.30
N LEU A 407 22.12 -13.14 8.41
CA LEU A 407 22.93 -12.40 7.43
C LEU A 407 22.72 -13.02 6.04
N LYS A 408 21.93 -12.34 5.20
CA LYS A 408 21.93 -12.60 3.77
C LYS A 408 23.15 -11.88 3.21
N ILE A 409 23.97 -12.58 2.44
CA ILE A 409 25.07 -11.93 1.70
C ILE A 409 24.40 -11.07 0.63
N GLU A 410 24.59 -9.75 0.73
CA GLU A 410 24.04 -8.79 -0.22
C GLU A 410 24.97 -8.64 -1.42
N SER A 411 24.38 -8.49 -2.61
CA SER A 411 25.16 -8.18 -3.82
C SER A 411 25.70 -6.75 -3.78
N LYS A 412 26.72 -6.45 -4.61
CA LYS A 412 27.23 -5.07 -4.79
C LYS A 412 26.10 -4.10 -5.13
N ILE A 413 25.16 -4.51 -6.00
CA ILE A 413 24.02 -3.68 -6.40
C ILE A 413 22.99 -3.53 -5.29
N GLU A 414 22.66 -4.58 -4.55
CA GLU A 414 21.75 -4.47 -3.40
C GLU A 414 22.28 -3.46 -2.37
N SER A 415 23.59 -3.50 -2.10
CA SER A 415 24.26 -2.55 -1.21
C SER A 415 24.25 -1.12 -1.76
N LEU A 416 24.55 -0.94 -3.05
CA LEU A 416 24.52 0.37 -3.70
C LEU A 416 23.10 0.96 -3.73
N LYS A 417 22.11 0.17 -4.16
CA LYS A 417 20.69 0.54 -4.19
C LYS A 417 20.22 0.99 -2.81
N ARG A 418 20.59 0.26 -1.76
CA ARG A 418 20.30 0.67 -0.37
C ARG A 418 20.97 1.99 0.00
N SER A 419 22.23 2.18 -0.37
CA SER A 419 22.95 3.41 -0.01
C SER A 419 22.36 4.66 -0.68
N ILE A 420 21.69 4.53 -1.82
CA ILE A 420 21.06 5.66 -2.54
C ILE A 420 19.56 5.84 -2.24
N GLN A 421 18.92 4.89 -1.56
CA GLN A 421 17.47 4.91 -1.31
C GLN A 421 17.04 6.09 -0.45
N ASN A 422 15.87 6.65 -0.78
CA ASN A 422 15.25 7.79 -0.08
C ASN A 422 16.11 9.05 0.06
N ARG A 423 17.18 9.18 -0.73
CA ARG A 423 18.00 10.39 -0.79
C ARG A 423 17.54 11.30 -1.92
N SER A 424 17.97 12.56 -1.86
CA SER A 424 17.83 13.47 -3.00
C SER A 424 18.59 12.93 -4.21
N LEU A 425 18.12 13.24 -5.42
CA LEU A 425 18.77 12.82 -6.66
C LEU A 425 20.27 13.16 -6.66
N GLN A 426 20.63 14.38 -6.25
CA GLN A 426 22.03 14.80 -6.15
C GLN A 426 22.85 13.91 -5.22
N SER A 427 22.37 13.69 -3.99
CA SER A 427 23.07 12.88 -2.99
C SER A 427 23.25 11.43 -3.44
N SER A 428 22.21 10.84 -4.05
CA SER A 428 22.30 9.51 -4.66
C SER A 428 23.37 9.44 -5.75
N LEU A 429 23.45 10.46 -6.60
CA LEU A 429 24.43 10.51 -7.69
C LEU A 429 25.85 10.71 -7.16
N ASP A 430 26.05 11.53 -6.14
CA ASP A 430 27.36 11.70 -5.51
C ASP A 430 27.90 10.37 -4.95
N LEU A 431 27.02 9.54 -4.39
CA LEU A 431 27.36 8.19 -3.93
C LEU A 431 27.66 7.21 -5.06
N LEU A 432 27.02 7.35 -6.24
CA LEU A 432 27.26 6.49 -7.39
C LEU A 432 28.51 6.86 -8.19
N LYS A 433 29.00 8.09 -8.03
CA LYS A 433 30.15 8.61 -8.77
C LYS A 433 31.36 7.69 -8.63
N ASP A 434 31.97 7.32 -9.76
CA ASP A 434 33.18 6.51 -9.84
C ASP A 434 33.09 5.11 -9.19
N LYS A 435 31.88 4.59 -8.87
CA LYS A 435 31.71 3.26 -8.23
C LYS A 435 32.11 2.07 -9.08
N TYR A 436 32.28 2.29 -10.38
CA TYR A 436 32.73 1.30 -11.36
C TYR A 436 33.97 1.82 -12.11
N LYS A 437 34.78 2.63 -11.43
CA LYS A 437 35.99 3.21 -12.02
C LYS A 437 36.93 2.12 -12.51
N GLY A 438 37.24 2.15 -13.81
CA GLY A 438 38.13 1.16 -14.42
C GLY A 438 37.46 -0.17 -14.82
N GLU A 439 36.16 -0.32 -14.60
CA GLU A 439 35.39 -1.50 -15.01
C GLU A 439 34.83 -1.33 -16.44
N ASP A 440 34.49 -2.45 -17.07
CA ASP A 440 33.86 -2.49 -18.40
C ASP A 440 32.34 -2.53 -18.25
N CYS A 441 31.62 -1.69 -19.00
CA CYS A 441 30.16 -1.62 -19.01
C CYS A 441 29.58 -2.21 -20.30
N TYR A 442 28.59 -3.09 -20.16
CA TYR A 442 27.86 -3.71 -21.27
C TYR A 442 26.42 -3.20 -21.29
N ILE A 443 25.99 -2.61 -22.39
CA ILE A 443 24.68 -2.00 -22.51
C ILE A 443 23.84 -2.80 -23.50
N LEU A 444 22.72 -3.36 -23.03
CA LEU A 444 21.74 -4.09 -23.83
C LEU A 444 20.61 -3.15 -24.23
N ASN A 445 20.66 -2.66 -25.46
CA ASN A 445 19.66 -1.76 -26.03
C ASN A 445 18.66 -2.49 -26.93
N CYS A 446 17.49 -1.88 -27.14
CA CYS A 446 16.34 -2.52 -27.80
C CYS A 446 16.41 -2.64 -29.34
N GLY A 447 17.59 -2.55 -29.94
CA GLY A 447 17.78 -2.70 -31.39
C GLY A 447 17.70 -4.16 -31.85
N PRO A 448 17.26 -4.42 -33.10
CA PRO A 448 17.12 -5.77 -33.65
C PRO A 448 18.34 -6.68 -33.48
N SER A 449 19.57 -6.14 -33.55
CA SER A 449 20.78 -6.96 -33.48
C SER A 449 20.99 -7.65 -32.14
N LEU A 450 20.28 -7.24 -31.08
CA LEU A 450 20.32 -7.95 -29.80
C LEU A 450 19.81 -9.40 -29.94
N ASN A 451 18.94 -9.68 -30.92
CA ASN A 451 18.45 -11.03 -31.20
C ASN A 451 19.42 -11.89 -32.02
N ASP A 452 20.53 -11.33 -32.50
CA ASP A 452 21.55 -12.08 -33.23
C ASP A 452 22.40 -12.97 -32.28
N HIS A 453 22.19 -12.84 -30.97
CA HIS A 453 22.93 -13.54 -29.93
C HIS A 453 22.08 -14.63 -29.26
N ASP A 454 22.73 -15.74 -28.92
CA ASP A 454 22.14 -16.75 -28.05
C ASP A 454 21.94 -16.16 -26.65
N GLU A 455 20.71 -16.23 -26.16
CA GLU A 455 20.27 -15.57 -24.93
C GLU A 455 21.00 -16.11 -23.69
N GLU A 456 21.06 -17.43 -23.54
CA GLU A 456 21.62 -18.07 -22.35
C GLU A 456 23.14 -17.93 -22.29
N LYS A 457 23.80 -18.04 -23.43
CA LYS A 457 25.23 -17.76 -23.55
C LYS A 457 25.57 -16.30 -23.25
N LEU A 458 24.75 -15.35 -23.72
CA LEU A 458 24.94 -13.94 -23.43
C LEU A 458 24.76 -13.65 -21.93
N LYS A 459 23.74 -14.22 -21.28
CA LYS A 459 23.56 -14.12 -19.83
C LYS A 459 24.77 -14.68 -19.08
N LEU A 460 25.25 -15.86 -19.48
CA LEU A 460 26.42 -16.48 -18.87
C LEU A 460 27.67 -15.60 -19.00
N PHE A 461 27.87 -15.01 -20.18
CA PHE A 461 28.96 -14.06 -20.41
C PHE A 461 28.85 -12.82 -19.52
N LEU A 462 27.64 -12.30 -19.29
CA LEU A 462 27.40 -11.04 -18.56
C LEU A 462 27.33 -11.19 -17.04
N LYS A 463 27.21 -12.41 -16.51
CA LYS A 463 26.93 -12.70 -15.10
C LYS A 463 27.74 -11.90 -14.06
N ASP A 464 29.02 -11.66 -14.32
CA ASP A 464 29.94 -10.95 -13.41
C ASP A 464 30.43 -9.61 -14.00
N LYS A 465 29.68 -9.03 -14.93
CA LYS A 465 30.03 -7.79 -15.65
C LYS A 465 28.97 -6.73 -15.42
N LEU A 466 29.41 -5.48 -15.26
CA LEU A 466 28.49 -4.34 -15.16
C LEU A 466 27.59 -4.28 -16.39
N THR A 467 26.31 -4.52 -16.19
CA THR A 467 25.34 -4.66 -17.28
C THR A 467 24.17 -3.70 -17.12
N PHE A 468 23.97 -2.89 -18.14
CA PHE A 468 22.84 -1.97 -18.26
C PHE A 468 21.81 -2.58 -19.21
N THR A 469 20.55 -2.61 -18.81
CA THR A 469 19.44 -2.94 -19.70
C THR A 469 18.60 -1.70 -19.99
N VAL A 470 18.16 -1.56 -21.24
CA VAL A 470 17.35 -0.43 -21.67
C VAL A 470 15.98 -0.93 -22.08
N LYS A 471 14.93 -0.36 -21.48
CA LYS A 471 13.52 -0.66 -21.73
C LYS A 471 13.24 -2.17 -21.76
N GLN A 472 12.58 -2.66 -22.80
CA GLN A 472 12.13 -4.06 -22.89
C GLN A 472 13.28 -5.08 -22.81
N ALA A 473 14.54 -4.71 -23.10
CA ALA A 473 15.68 -5.63 -22.97
C ALA A 473 15.75 -6.22 -21.56
N TYR A 474 15.27 -5.49 -20.56
CA TYR A 474 15.19 -5.96 -19.18
C TYR A 474 14.34 -7.22 -19.01
N GLU A 475 13.22 -7.37 -19.72
CA GLU A 475 12.35 -8.55 -19.55
C GLU A 475 13.07 -9.87 -19.83
N LYS A 476 14.04 -9.84 -20.76
CA LYS A 476 14.85 -10.99 -21.19
C LYS A 476 16.15 -11.17 -20.40
N TYR A 477 16.68 -10.09 -19.83
CA TYR A 477 18.02 -10.07 -19.21
C TYR A 477 18.03 -9.54 -17.76
N LYS A 478 16.88 -9.55 -17.08
CA LYS A 478 16.72 -9.01 -15.71
C LYS A 478 17.50 -9.75 -14.63
N GLU A 479 18.01 -10.94 -14.90
CA GLU A 479 18.85 -11.72 -13.99
C GLU A 479 20.34 -11.34 -14.04
N VAL A 480 20.76 -10.62 -15.09
CA VAL A 480 22.12 -10.08 -15.21
C VAL A 480 22.14 -8.55 -15.20
N SER A 481 21.00 -7.89 -15.00
CA SER A 481 20.89 -6.43 -15.09
C SER A 481 21.23 -5.74 -13.76
N ASP A 482 22.35 -5.03 -13.74
CA ASP A 482 22.74 -4.18 -12.59
C ASP A 482 21.98 -2.85 -12.58
N PHE A 483 21.79 -2.25 -13.76
CA PHE A 483 21.06 -1.00 -13.93
C PHE A 483 20.02 -1.13 -15.04
N HIS A 484 18.80 -0.70 -14.76
CA HIS A 484 17.71 -0.72 -15.74
C HIS A 484 17.22 0.69 -16.04
N PHE A 485 17.17 1.04 -17.33
CA PHE A 485 16.80 2.37 -17.81
C PHE A 485 15.48 2.34 -18.58
N PHE A 486 14.55 3.21 -18.25
CA PHE A 486 13.33 3.43 -19.02
C PHE A 486 12.88 4.88 -19.01
N ASN A 487 12.01 5.26 -19.95
CA ASN A 487 11.39 6.57 -19.96
C ASN A 487 9.88 6.46 -20.14
N CYS A 488 9.17 7.58 -20.09
CA CYS A 488 7.71 7.61 -20.15
C CYS A 488 7.09 7.18 -21.50
N SER A 489 7.89 6.69 -22.44
CA SER A 489 7.48 6.37 -23.81
C SER A 489 7.71 4.90 -24.17
N ASN A 490 6.76 4.31 -24.90
CA ASN A 490 6.78 2.93 -25.37
C ASN A 490 6.87 1.94 -24.20
N LEU A 491 6.02 2.10 -23.19
CA LEU A 491 5.98 1.24 -22.00
C LEU A 491 5.11 0.00 -22.25
N PRO A 492 5.50 -1.21 -21.81
CA PRO A 492 4.65 -2.40 -21.91
C PRO A 492 3.27 -2.20 -21.26
N ILE A 493 2.19 -2.59 -21.93
CA ILE A 493 0.85 -2.61 -21.33
C ILE A 493 0.80 -3.74 -20.31
N ARG A 494 0.36 -3.41 -19.10
CA ARG A 494 0.19 -4.32 -17.98
C ARG A 494 -1.19 -4.10 -17.36
N GLN A 495 -1.58 -4.96 -16.42
CA GLN A 495 -2.81 -4.74 -15.68
C GLN A 495 -2.70 -3.47 -14.82
N GLN A 496 -3.85 -2.91 -14.41
CA GLN A 496 -3.94 -1.59 -13.75
C GLN A 496 -3.03 -1.43 -12.51
N PHE A 497 -2.69 -2.53 -11.83
CA PHE A 497 -1.88 -2.56 -10.61
C PHE A 497 -0.59 -3.35 -10.75
N GLU A 498 -0.09 -3.49 -11.97
CA GLU A 498 1.22 -4.08 -12.25
C GLU A 498 2.21 -2.99 -12.71
N PRO A 499 3.48 -3.02 -12.27
CA PRO A 499 4.50 -2.14 -12.82
C PRO A 499 4.80 -2.55 -14.28
N HIS A 500 5.24 -1.60 -15.11
CA HIS A 500 5.69 -1.90 -16.46
C HIS A 500 6.94 -2.78 -16.47
N TYR A 501 7.86 -2.48 -15.55
CA TYR A 501 9.10 -3.21 -15.31
C TYR A 501 9.24 -3.55 -13.82
N GLU A 502 9.63 -4.78 -13.53
CA GLU A 502 9.84 -5.29 -12.16
C GLU A 502 10.94 -4.50 -11.42
N ASN A 503 10.64 -3.97 -10.23
CA ASN A 503 11.62 -3.27 -9.39
C ASN A 503 12.31 -4.25 -8.43
N LYS A 504 13.39 -4.90 -8.87
CA LYS A 504 14.11 -5.88 -8.05
C LYS A 504 15.11 -5.24 -7.09
N LYS A 505 15.47 -5.96 -6.03
CA LYS A 505 16.47 -5.51 -5.04
C LYS A 505 17.89 -5.46 -5.62
N ASP A 506 18.19 -6.31 -6.59
CA ASP A 506 19.48 -6.49 -7.25
C ASP A 506 19.62 -5.70 -8.57
N THR A 507 18.73 -4.75 -8.83
CA THR A 507 18.81 -3.84 -9.99
C THR A 507 18.52 -2.40 -9.57
N ILE A 508 19.37 -1.44 -9.94
CA ILE A 508 19.08 -0.01 -9.79
C ILE A 508 18.28 0.48 -11.01
N THR A 509 17.06 0.93 -10.76
CA THR A 509 16.13 1.41 -11.77
C THR A 509 16.23 2.92 -11.94
N ILE A 510 16.46 3.37 -13.16
CA ILE A 510 16.65 4.77 -13.51
C ILE A 510 15.60 5.13 -14.56
N SER A 511 14.74 6.08 -14.21
CA SER A 511 13.70 6.53 -15.11
C SER A 511 13.89 7.99 -15.52
N SER A 512 13.33 8.35 -16.67
CA SER A 512 13.27 9.73 -17.11
C SER A 512 11.94 10.10 -17.75
N SER A 513 11.52 11.35 -17.59
CA SER A 513 10.25 11.83 -18.12
C SER A 513 10.24 13.35 -18.26
N ASN A 514 9.51 13.84 -19.25
CA ASN A 514 9.12 15.25 -19.35
C ASN A 514 7.93 15.63 -18.45
N TYR A 515 7.24 14.65 -17.89
CA TYR A 515 6.20 14.81 -16.86
C TYR A 515 6.75 14.49 -15.48
N ASP A 516 6.05 14.87 -14.43
CA ASP A 516 6.46 14.49 -13.07
C ASP A 516 6.31 12.99 -12.84
N GLU A 517 7.04 12.47 -11.87
CA GLU A 517 6.95 11.06 -11.45
C GLU A 517 5.46 10.69 -11.21
N PHE A 518 5.05 9.50 -11.62
CA PHE A 518 3.69 8.93 -11.50
C PHE A 518 2.60 9.48 -12.44
N HIS A 519 2.92 10.37 -13.38
CA HIS A 519 1.91 10.89 -14.31
C HIS A 519 1.70 10.05 -15.59
N ARG A 520 2.74 9.36 -16.06
CA ARG A 520 2.78 8.72 -17.39
C ARG A 520 3.06 7.23 -17.36
N TRP A 521 2.97 6.60 -16.21
CA TRP A 521 3.15 5.17 -16.06
C TRP A 521 2.17 4.61 -15.04
N SER A 522 2.09 3.29 -14.99
CA SER A 522 1.37 2.55 -13.97
C SER A 522 1.63 3.17 -12.58
N PRO A 523 0.60 3.34 -11.75
CA PRO A 523 0.77 3.87 -10.39
C PRO A 523 1.69 3.01 -9.50
N MET A 524 1.93 1.75 -9.89
CA MET A 524 2.87 0.83 -9.25
C MET A 524 4.29 0.91 -9.81
N GLN A 525 4.48 1.58 -10.95
CA GLN A 525 5.83 1.77 -11.50
C GLN A 525 6.60 2.76 -10.61
N THR A 526 7.66 2.25 -10.01
CA THR A 526 8.62 3.03 -9.22
C THR A 526 9.99 3.02 -9.91
N SER A 527 10.85 3.96 -9.52
CA SER A 527 12.26 3.98 -9.89
C SER A 527 13.10 4.45 -8.70
N ASP A 528 14.33 3.95 -8.63
CA ASP A 528 15.30 4.38 -7.61
C ASP A 528 15.78 5.81 -7.88
N LEU A 529 16.05 6.13 -9.15
CA LEU A 529 16.41 7.47 -9.61
C LEU A 529 15.43 7.94 -10.69
N PHE A 530 15.03 9.21 -10.60
CA PHE A 530 14.15 9.85 -11.57
C PHE A 530 14.80 11.12 -12.11
N PHE A 531 14.92 11.23 -13.43
CA PHE A 531 15.43 12.42 -14.11
C PHE A 531 14.31 13.17 -14.84
N LYS A 532 14.20 14.48 -14.57
CA LYS A 532 13.33 15.37 -15.36
C LYS A 532 14.00 15.72 -16.69
N ILE A 533 13.22 15.60 -17.77
CA ILE A 533 13.57 16.03 -19.12
C ILE A 533 12.76 17.30 -19.43
N PRO A 534 13.35 18.36 -20.02
CA PRO A 534 12.59 19.53 -20.42
C PRO A 534 11.66 19.20 -21.60
N LEU A 535 10.59 19.96 -21.74
CA LEU A 535 9.74 19.90 -22.93
C LEU A 535 10.48 20.47 -24.14
N ARG A 536 10.18 19.95 -25.32
CA ARG A 536 10.75 20.44 -26.58
C ARG A 536 10.59 21.95 -26.76
N THR A 537 9.45 22.49 -26.34
CA THR A 537 9.14 23.93 -26.39
C THR A 537 9.97 24.77 -25.44
N GLU A 538 10.48 24.18 -24.34
CA GLU A 538 11.29 24.88 -23.35
C GLU A 538 12.74 25.06 -23.81
N ILE A 539 13.21 24.19 -24.72
CA ILE A 539 14.59 24.20 -25.22
C ILE A 539 14.74 24.82 -26.61
N ASN A 540 13.68 25.40 -27.20
CA ASN A 540 13.73 26.03 -28.53
C ASN A 540 14.38 25.17 -29.64
N ASN A 541 14.23 23.83 -29.58
CA ASN A 541 14.88 22.84 -30.46
C ASN A 541 16.42 22.72 -30.34
N GLU A 542 17.03 23.18 -29.26
CA GLU A 542 18.46 22.99 -28.92
C GLU A 542 18.73 21.58 -28.38
N PHE A 543 18.50 20.56 -29.21
CA PHE A 543 18.76 19.17 -28.85
C PHE A 543 20.26 18.88 -28.75
N LEU A 544 20.67 17.96 -27.86
CA LEU A 544 22.08 17.58 -27.71
C LEU A 544 22.72 17.16 -29.04
N VAL A 545 21.98 16.42 -29.87
CA VAL A 545 22.45 15.95 -31.19
C VAL A 545 22.71 17.09 -32.19
N ARG A 546 22.20 18.30 -31.91
CA ARG A 546 22.41 19.51 -32.73
C ARG A 546 23.46 20.44 -32.15
N THR A 547 23.49 20.58 -30.82
CA THR A 547 24.40 21.51 -30.15
C THR A 547 25.78 20.91 -29.89
N GLY A 548 25.88 19.59 -29.74
CA GLY A 548 27.12 18.90 -29.44
C GLY A 548 27.65 19.14 -28.01
N GLU A 549 26.87 19.76 -27.13
CA GLU A 549 27.29 20.18 -25.78
C GLU A 549 27.34 19.00 -24.78
N ILE A 550 28.12 17.96 -25.05
CA ILE A 550 28.22 16.75 -24.20
C ILE A 550 28.62 17.11 -22.77
N ASP A 551 29.63 17.97 -22.60
CA ASP A 551 30.15 18.34 -21.28
C ASP A 551 29.09 19.03 -20.41
N LYS A 552 28.20 19.84 -21.00
CA LYS A 552 27.09 20.50 -20.28
C LYS A 552 26.14 19.51 -19.62
N PHE A 553 25.93 18.35 -20.25
CA PHE A 553 25.01 17.33 -19.77
C PHE A 553 25.68 16.21 -18.97
N LEU A 554 26.98 16.28 -18.68
CA LEU A 554 27.58 15.39 -17.68
C LEU A 554 26.83 15.53 -16.34
N ILE A 555 26.58 14.41 -15.65
CA ILE A 555 25.79 14.40 -14.41
C ILE A 555 26.38 15.34 -13.35
N LYS A 556 27.73 15.46 -13.28
CA LYS A 556 28.41 16.40 -12.40
C LYS A 556 28.12 17.89 -12.68
N ASN A 557 27.65 18.22 -13.88
CA ASN A 557 27.46 19.59 -14.34
C ASN A 557 25.97 19.98 -14.41
N SER A 558 25.07 19.02 -14.61
CA SER A 558 23.63 19.25 -14.68
C SER A 558 22.88 18.01 -14.24
N LEU A 559 21.73 18.18 -13.57
CA LEU A 559 20.78 17.10 -13.31
C LEU A 559 19.68 17.05 -14.38
N THR A 560 19.39 18.16 -15.06
CA THR A 560 18.47 18.19 -16.20
C THR A 560 19.08 17.42 -17.36
N ARG A 561 18.33 16.46 -17.92
CA ARG A 561 18.80 15.61 -19.03
C ARG A 561 18.42 16.23 -20.39
N PRO A 562 19.19 15.99 -21.46
CA PRO A 562 18.85 16.53 -22.78
C PRO A 562 17.53 15.93 -23.27
N CYS A 563 16.75 16.69 -24.04
CA CYS A 563 15.51 16.23 -24.67
C CYS A 563 15.81 15.71 -26.08
N GLY A 564 15.20 14.61 -26.51
CA GLY A 564 15.12 14.23 -27.93
C GLY A 564 16.17 13.30 -28.55
N PRO A 565 17.37 13.02 -27.99
CA PRO A 565 18.37 12.18 -28.67
C PRO A 565 18.16 10.66 -28.43
N GLY A 566 16.97 10.26 -27.95
CA GLY A 566 16.67 8.93 -27.46
C GLY A 566 17.35 8.61 -26.11
N ILE A 567 16.77 7.67 -25.35
CA ILE A 567 17.15 7.38 -23.95
C ILE A 567 18.66 7.11 -23.74
N MET A 568 19.34 6.58 -24.77
CA MET A 568 20.79 6.33 -24.77
C MET A 568 21.59 7.59 -24.46
N TYR A 569 21.30 8.68 -25.16
CA TYR A 569 21.94 9.98 -24.97
C TYR A 569 21.22 10.85 -23.93
N GLU A 570 20.07 10.44 -23.40
CA GLU A 570 19.41 11.16 -22.30
C GLU A 570 20.00 10.78 -20.93
N THR A 571 20.11 9.48 -20.66
CA THR A 571 20.45 8.97 -19.32
C THR A 571 21.48 7.85 -19.33
N VAL A 572 21.37 6.89 -20.25
CA VAL A 572 22.14 5.63 -20.19
C VAL A 572 23.65 5.88 -20.28
N LEU A 573 24.10 6.58 -21.32
CA LEU A 573 25.53 6.83 -21.54
C LEU A 573 26.10 7.78 -20.48
N PHE A 574 25.34 8.80 -20.09
CA PHE A 574 25.75 9.74 -19.04
C PHE A 574 25.88 9.06 -17.67
N MET A 575 25.03 8.07 -17.37
CA MET A 575 25.18 7.27 -16.16
C MET A 575 26.45 6.41 -16.23
N ALA A 576 26.72 5.72 -17.35
CA ALA A 576 27.95 4.94 -17.51
C ALA A 576 29.20 5.80 -17.28
N ILE A 577 29.25 6.99 -17.87
CA ILE A 577 30.33 7.97 -17.68
C ILE A 577 30.44 8.39 -16.21
N HIS A 578 29.31 8.67 -15.55
CA HIS A 578 29.28 9.09 -14.14
C HIS A 578 29.76 7.99 -13.17
N LEU A 579 29.52 6.72 -13.50
CA LEU A 579 30.05 5.58 -12.75
C LEU A 579 31.57 5.39 -12.93
N GLY A 580 32.21 6.12 -13.86
CA GLY A 580 33.67 6.12 -14.06
C GLY A 580 34.21 4.97 -14.93
N VAL A 581 33.36 4.28 -15.69
CA VAL A 581 33.74 3.07 -16.44
C VAL A 581 34.84 3.36 -17.46
N LYS A 582 35.76 2.40 -17.67
CA LYS A 582 36.84 2.56 -18.69
C LYS A 582 36.35 2.25 -20.10
N SER A 583 35.35 1.40 -20.25
CA SER A 583 34.82 1.04 -21.55
C SER A 583 33.31 0.85 -21.53
N ILE A 584 32.71 1.10 -22.68
CA ILE A 584 31.28 0.96 -22.96
C ILE A 584 31.16 0.08 -24.21
N THR A 585 30.54 -1.08 -24.06
CA THR A 585 30.23 -2.01 -25.15
C THR A 585 28.72 -2.10 -25.31
N VAL A 586 28.20 -1.69 -26.47
CA VAL A 586 26.75 -1.60 -26.69
C VAL A 586 26.28 -2.68 -27.66
N LEU A 587 25.26 -3.43 -27.25
CA LEU A 587 24.53 -4.41 -28.04
C LEU A 587 23.16 -3.83 -28.43
N GLY A 588 22.67 -4.08 -29.65
CA GLY A 588 21.36 -3.58 -30.06
C GLY A 588 21.29 -2.06 -30.26
N TRP A 589 22.39 -1.41 -30.67
CA TRP A 589 22.41 0.01 -31.03
C TRP A 589 22.62 0.21 -32.52
N ASP A 590 21.55 -0.05 -33.26
CA ASP A 590 21.61 -0.24 -34.71
C ASP A 590 21.35 1.04 -35.50
N LEU A 591 20.24 1.74 -35.20
CA LEU A 591 19.78 2.93 -35.93
C LEU A 591 19.83 2.77 -37.46
N THR A 592 19.46 1.59 -37.97
CA THR A 592 19.62 1.16 -39.37
C THR A 592 18.58 1.69 -40.34
N MET A 593 17.50 2.28 -39.85
CA MET A 593 16.40 2.72 -40.69
C MET A 593 16.63 4.13 -41.23
N GLU A 594 16.36 4.36 -42.52
CA GLU A 594 16.45 5.70 -43.14
C GLU A 594 15.25 6.59 -42.79
N LYS A 595 14.03 6.03 -42.79
CA LYS A 595 12.81 6.71 -42.34
C LYS A 595 11.99 5.78 -41.48
N VAL A 596 11.60 6.25 -40.31
CA VAL A 596 10.81 5.47 -39.37
C VAL A 596 9.37 5.94 -39.36
N THR A 597 8.49 4.99 -39.55
CA THR A 597 7.04 5.11 -39.44
C THR A 597 6.58 4.11 -38.39
N LYS A 598 5.35 4.28 -37.89
CA LYS A 598 4.74 3.32 -36.95
C LYS A 598 4.67 1.88 -37.47
N HIS A 599 4.77 1.66 -38.79
CA HIS A 599 4.60 0.35 -39.42
C HIS A 599 5.90 -0.34 -39.83
N ASN A 600 7.03 0.37 -39.84
CA ASN A 600 8.30 -0.17 -40.33
C ASN A 600 9.41 -0.26 -39.25
N TYR A 601 9.21 0.33 -38.07
CA TYR A 601 10.23 0.28 -37.01
C TYR A 601 10.35 -1.12 -36.42
N LYS A 602 11.48 -1.78 -36.68
CA LYS A 602 11.80 -3.09 -36.09
C LYS A 602 12.47 -2.89 -34.73
N HIS A 603 11.82 -3.39 -33.68
CA HIS A 603 12.41 -3.52 -32.35
C HIS A 603 12.87 -4.95 -32.10
N PHE A 604 13.76 -5.16 -31.12
CA PHE A 604 14.12 -6.52 -30.70
C PHE A 604 12.91 -7.33 -30.20
N TYR A 605 11.89 -6.66 -29.65
CA TYR A 605 10.64 -7.28 -29.18
C TYR A 605 9.56 -7.41 -30.26
N GLY A 606 9.86 -7.12 -31.53
CA GLY A 606 8.91 -7.27 -32.63
C GLY A 606 7.88 -6.14 -32.72
N SER A 607 6.58 -6.51 -32.76
CA SER A 607 5.49 -5.53 -32.92
C SER A 607 5.43 -4.58 -31.73
N SER A 608 4.91 -3.39 -32.00
CA SER A 608 4.64 -2.41 -30.97
C SER A 608 3.26 -2.63 -30.32
N ASP A 609 2.41 -3.50 -30.87
CA ASP A 609 1.08 -3.85 -30.35
C ASP A 609 1.21 -4.43 -28.92
N GLY A 610 0.81 -3.65 -27.92
CA GLY A 610 1.08 -3.97 -26.50
C GLY A 610 1.93 -2.96 -25.76
N LEU A 611 2.24 -1.78 -26.34
CA LEU A 611 2.83 -0.66 -25.59
C LEU A 611 1.88 0.54 -25.49
N THR A 612 1.97 1.24 -24.36
CA THR A 612 1.28 2.51 -24.09
C THR A 612 2.24 3.69 -24.21
N ASN A 613 1.68 4.91 -24.27
CA ASN A 613 2.42 6.16 -24.38
C ASN A 613 3.43 6.13 -25.53
N ARG A 614 2.94 5.97 -26.77
CA ARG A 614 3.81 5.99 -27.95
C ARG A 614 4.65 7.26 -27.94
N GLY A 615 5.97 7.10 -28.08
CA GLY A 615 6.87 8.23 -28.27
C GLY A 615 6.58 8.91 -29.61
N ASP A 616 6.85 10.21 -29.66
CA ASP A 616 6.89 10.95 -30.92
C ASP A 616 8.05 10.41 -31.75
N ILE A 617 7.81 10.16 -33.03
CA ILE A 617 8.85 9.82 -33.99
C ILE A 617 9.10 11.08 -34.78
N LEU A 618 10.26 11.69 -34.60
CA LEU A 618 10.61 12.92 -35.32
C LEU A 618 11.36 12.54 -36.59
N ASP A 619 11.00 13.16 -37.72
CA ASP A 619 11.55 12.81 -39.04
C ASP A 619 13.09 12.90 -39.11
N TRP A 620 13.69 13.71 -38.24
CA TRP A 620 15.13 13.94 -38.14
C TRP A 620 15.83 13.06 -37.10
N GLU A 621 15.10 12.40 -36.19
CA GLU A 621 15.65 11.81 -34.96
C GLU A 621 16.76 10.81 -35.26
N ILE A 622 16.56 9.91 -36.21
CA ILE A 622 17.51 8.82 -36.49
C ILE A 622 18.73 9.32 -37.23
N GLU A 623 18.55 10.18 -38.23
CA GLU A 623 19.65 10.73 -39.01
C GLU A 623 20.58 11.58 -38.13
N GLU A 624 20.02 12.51 -37.37
CA GLU A 624 20.81 13.37 -36.49
C GLU A 624 21.46 12.58 -35.34
N THR A 625 20.74 11.63 -34.73
CA THR A 625 21.31 10.75 -33.69
C THR A 625 22.45 9.89 -34.22
N ARG A 626 22.32 9.41 -35.47
CA ARG A 626 23.38 8.65 -36.17
C ARG A 626 24.58 9.54 -36.43
N ASN A 627 24.39 10.75 -36.96
CA ASN A 627 25.47 11.69 -37.25
C ASN A 627 26.22 12.08 -35.97
N PHE A 628 25.48 12.36 -34.89
CA PHE A 628 26.05 12.72 -33.59
C PHE A 628 26.92 11.63 -32.97
N SER A 629 26.78 10.35 -33.37
CA SER A 629 27.62 9.26 -32.85
C SER A 629 29.11 9.44 -33.16
N LYS A 630 29.46 10.21 -34.20
CA LYS A 630 30.84 10.60 -34.47
C LYS A 630 31.38 11.50 -33.37
N ASP A 631 30.68 12.59 -33.09
CA ASP A 631 31.09 13.59 -32.11
C ASP A 631 31.17 12.96 -30.71
N PHE A 632 30.21 12.09 -30.37
CA PHE A 632 30.24 11.35 -29.11
C PHE A 632 31.41 10.36 -29.02
N PHE A 633 31.73 9.64 -30.10
CA PHE A 633 32.89 8.75 -30.13
C PHE A 633 34.21 9.50 -29.98
N GLU A 634 34.38 10.61 -30.70
CA GLU A 634 35.57 11.46 -30.60
C GLU A 634 35.71 12.04 -29.19
N TRP A 635 34.59 12.44 -28.56
CA TRP A 635 34.56 12.86 -27.17
C TRP A 635 34.98 11.73 -26.22
N CYS A 636 34.50 10.51 -26.42
CA CYS A 636 34.90 9.34 -25.61
C CYS A 636 36.41 9.08 -25.70
N VAL A 637 36.96 9.08 -26.92
CA VAL A 637 38.40 8.89 -27.17
C VAL A 637 39.22 9.97 -26.46
N LYS A 638 38.81 11.25 -26.57
CA LYS A 638 39.46 12.38 -25.89
C LYS A 638 39.46 12.22 -24.37
N ASN A 639 38.41 11.62 -23.81
CA ASN A 639 38.25 11.38 -22.38
C ASN A 639 38.70 9.99 -21.91
N SER A 640 39.45 9.26 -22.74
CA SER A 640 39.98 7.92 -22.42
C SER A 640 38.92 6.87 -22.08
N ILE A 641 37.73 6.97 -22.69
CA ILE A 641 36.66 5.98 -22.58
C ILE A 641 36.60 5.20 -23.90
N SER A 642 36.78 3.88 -23.84
CA SER A 642 36.66 3.02 -25.02
C SER A 642 35.19 2.75 -25.33
N LEU A 643 34.69 3.20 -26.49
CA LEU A 643 33.34 2.87 -26.97
C LEU A 643 33.43 1.81 -28.07
N SER A 644 32.62 0.76 -27.98
CA SER A 644 32.53 -0.29 -29.00
C SER A 644 31.10 -0.79 -29.17
N LEU A 645 30.78 -1.35 -30.33
CA LEU A 645 29.47 -1.92 -30.64
C LEU A 645 29.60 -3.42 -30.93
N VAL A 646 28.56 -4.18 -30.59
CA VAL A 646 28.41 -5.58 -31.01
C VAL A 646 27.22 -5.62 -31.96
N SER A 647 27.47 -5.24 -33.22
CA SER A 647 26.51 -5.27 -34.31
C SER A 647 27.27 -4.98 -35.60
N GLU A 648 27.26 -5.93 -36.53
CA GLU A 648 27.81 -5.74 -37.89
C GLU A 648 26.90 -4.84 -38.74
N GLN A 649 25.64 -4.69 -38.33
CA GLN A 649 24.61 -3.95 -39.05
C GLN A 649 24.43 -2.50 -38.56
N SER A 650 25.03 -2.12 -37.43
CA SER A 650 24.86 -0.78 -36.87
C SER A 650 25.31 0.33 -37.81
N SER A 651 24.41 1.28 -38.09
CA SER A 651 24.63 2.44 -38.96
C SER A 651 25.30 3.63 -38.25
N LEU A 652 25.68 3.47 -36.99
CA LEU A 652 26.47 4.47 -36.27
C LEU A 652 27.86 4.64 -36.88
N PHE A 653 28.58 5.69 -36.46
CA PHE A 653 29.89 6.05 -36.99
C PHE A 653 30.80 4.82 -37.19
N ASN A 654 31.27 4.66 -38.43
CA ASN A 654 31.95 3.45 -38.89
C ASN A 654 33.31 3.21 -38.20
N LYS A 655 33.94 4.24 -37.62
CA LYS A 655 35.19 4.09 -36.85
C LYS A 655 34.98 3.61 -35.42
N ILE A 656 33.74 3.54 -34.91
CA ILE A 656 33.50 2.91 -33.62
C ILE A 656 33.81 1.40 -33.79
N PRO A 657 34.72 0.80 -33.02
CA PRO A 657 35.07 -0.61 -33.17
C PRO A 657 33.86 -1.54 -33.06
N ARG A 658 33.72 -2.48 -34.00
CA ARG A 658 32.74 -3.56 -33.95
C ARG A 658 33.40 -4.81 -33.36
N LYS A 659 32.92 -5.27 -32.20
CA LYS A 659 33.43 -6.44 -31.49
C LYS A 659 32.54 -7.65 -31.74
N LYS A 660 33.16 -8.84 -31.74
CA LYS A 660 32.46 -10.12 -31.59
C LYS A 660 32.67 -10.61 -30.16
N LEU A 661 31.58 -11.04 -29.53
CA LEU A 661 31.65 -11.66 -28.20
C LEU A 661 31.93 -13.16 -28.36
N GLU A 662 32.78 -13.71 -27.50
CA GLU A 662 32.99 -15.14 -27.38
C GLU A 662 31.90 -15.72 -26.45
N LEU A 663 30.77 -16.13 -27.05
CA LEU A 663 29.54 -16.58 -26.37
C LEU A 663 29.38 -18.10 -26.30
#